data_AF-A0A3E0TPR9-F1
#
_entry.id   AF-A0A3E0TPR9-F1
#
_cell.length_a   1.000
_cell.length_b   1.000
_cell.length_c   1.000
_cell.angle_alpha   90.00
_cell.angle_beta   90.00
_cell.angle_gamma   90.00
#
_symmetry.space_group_name_H-M   'P 1'
#
loop_
_entity.id
_entity.type
_entity.pdbx_description
1 polymer ?
#
loop_
_entity_poly.entity_id
_entity_poly.type
_entity_poly.pdbx_seq_one_letter_code
_entity_poly.pdbx_strand_id
1 'polypeptide(L)'
;MQSALAHQQTANNITFEAEQDTTLLTGRSVNVRADSEIALQTEQGSLTVNVPEGSTIINAEGDIRIEGTGSGDITLYNQGGMIKLDSGGNVELIGSDVLTLNGQMITFDGDVTYEITSPKTASEPSANSAPSIARIADINDDATTEQDIAPQTIDLAYHYQDGEPVKNAPYTLKLADGTEIEGTLDDSGQATLDNMPTGQFSVQYGEDTREYAPVDNTKPNPLYGKITPAKAVAMVESGETSLLDEAGDLAAQAGDWLWGTLQGDFNANPSTSQIVVGSIISMIPVVDQVMDCRDVCANIMVLTDEEESNDNNGWIALTLTAVGLVPIIGSAVKGVFKVVLANASKSLDVALAVLRKLGKGDPEKFIRDLDWNKLTKDATKAAKEKVTVIKDALKAVTGSWAARLVLDSATLKSIQDNIAKLNAFEQKIDQGIANAMQTIKGKVNKALDKSAEPLPHRGNTGYPQKAKTEEGYAPGAAPVGFHNQQWDKIDVNDFKTHRQIDMNNLSQSDLIVMDTLDEQGRSDFVEEILSSGKDFSITQIQKGDELYGFTSSGFPKAKESAYWMDKKSYMDVEVRFYKNGQWDKEGIKNYLALPCYNTADTFEKIEVLEEHTLVKSTIGEASELIGYTRGDFSTGLTSKTMSGGGIQVSPDASKLGEVIRLPKGKL
;
A
#
# COMPACT_ATOMS: atom_id res chain seq x y z
N MET A 1 -4.49 49.24 32.71
CA MET A 1 -5.50 49.91 31.86
C MET A 1 -5.93 48.92 30.79
N GLN A 2 -7.22 48.90 30.44
CA GLN A 2 -7.88 47.83 29.68
C GLN A 2 -7.23 47.53 28.32
N SER A 3 -7.03 46.25 28.05
CA SER A 3 -6.80 45.68 26.72
C SER A 3 -7.86 46.15 25.72
N ALA A 4 -7.45 46.44 24.49
CA ALA A 4 -8.21 47.14 23.47
C ALA A 4 -9.70 46.76 23.34
N LEU A 5 -10.50 47.82 23.34
CA LEU A 5 -11.88 47.95 22.90
C LEU A 5 -12.00 47.51 21.43
N ALA A 6 -13.02 46.73 21.09
CA ALA A 6 -13.42 46.57 19.71
C ALA A 6 -13.85 47.94 19.15
N HIS A 7 -13.32 48.33 18.00
CA HIS A 7 -13.71 49.54 17.29
C HIS A 7 -14.56 49.15 16.08
N GLN A 8 -15.80 49.66 16.01
CA GLN A 8 -16.70 49.46 14.90
C GLN A 8 -17.25 50.81 14.47
N GLN A 9 -17.14 51.11 13.19
CA GLN A 9 -17.70 52.33 12.58
C GLN A 9 -18.70 51.93 11.51
N THR A 10 -19.89 52.55 11.57
CA THR A 10 -20.92 52.40 10.54
C THR A 10 -21.21 53.79 9.97
N ALA A 11 -21.11 53.93 8.66
CA ALA A 11 -21.41 55.16 7.94
C ALA A 11 -21.94 54.82 6.54
N ASN A 12 -22.54 55.80 5.86
CA ASN A 12 -22.96 55.63 4.47
C ASN A 12 -21.76 55.45 3.53
N ASN A 13 -20.61 56.03 3.88
CA ASN A 13 -19.34 55.89 3.18
C ASN A 13 -18.18 56.09 4.15
N ILE A 14 -17.08 55.35 3.97
CA ILE A 14 -15.82 55.52 4.70
C ILE A 14 -14.72 55.60 3.64
N THR A 15 -13.99 56.72 3.61
CA THR A 15 -12.89 56.97 2.67
C THR A 15 -11.59 57.13 3.45
N PHE A 16 -10.53 56.45 2.98
CA PHE A 16 -9.16 56.62 3.46
C PHE A 16 -8.30 57.13 2.31
N GLU A 17 -7.71 58.31 2.47
CA GLU A 17 -6.82 58.93 1.49
C GLU A 17 -5.47 59.23 2.17
N ALA A 18 -4.38 58.88 1.49
CA ALA A 18 -3.02 59.16 1.94
C ALA A 18 -2.25 59.81 0.77
N GLU A 19 -1.40 60.80 1.08
CA GLU A 19 -0.57 61.46 0.06
C GLU A 19 0.61 60.59 -0.41
N GLN A 20 0.97 59.57 0.37
CA GLN A 20 2.04 58.61 0.07
C GLN A 20 1.48 57.19 0.11
N ASP A 21 1.70 56.45 1.20
CA ASP A 21 1.33 55.05 1.30
C ASP A 21 0.20 54.82 2.31
N THR A 22 -0.72 53.92 1.97
CA THR A 22 -1.62 53.29 2.96
C THR A 22 -1.08 51.90 3.31
N THR A 23 -0.71 51.69 4.57
CA THR A 23 -0.17 50.40 5.05
C THR A 23 -1.10 49.79 6.09
N LEU A 24 -1.50 48.53 5.89
CA LEU A 24 -2.27 47.73 6.86
C LEU A 24 -1.48 46.48 7.27
N LEU A 25 -1.03 46.43 8.52
CA LEU A 25 -0.36 45.27 9.11
C LEU A 25 -1.26 44.62 10.16
N THR A 26 -1.48 43.30 10.06
CA THR A 26 -2.28 42.55 11.05
C THR A 26 -1.51 41.34 11.56
N GLY A 27 -1.69 41.00 12.85
CA GLY A 27 -1.02 39.84 13.46
C GLY A 27 -1.70 38.49 13.24
N ARG A 28 -2.90 38.46 12.62
CA ARG A 28 -3.66 37.21 12.42
C ARG A 28 -4.29 37.09 11.04
N SER A 29 -5.12 38.05 10.64
CA SER A 29 -5.85 37.98 9.38
C SER A 29 -6.44 39.34 9.00
N VAL A 30 -6.44 39.66 7.70
CA VAL A 30 -7.31 40.69 7.10
C VAL A 30 -8.51 39.97 6.47
N ASN A 31 -9.73 40.41 6.82
CA ASN A 31 -10.96 39.89 6.19
C ASN A 31 -11.72 41.06 5.57
N VAL A 32 -11.93 41.02 4.24
CA VAL A 32 -12.70 42.01 3.50
C VAL A 32 -13.96 41.32 2.95
N ARG A 33 -15.12 41.94 3.16
CA ARG A 33 -16.40 41.48 2.62
C ARG A 33 -17.16 42.67 2.08
N ALA A 34 -17.68 42.56 0.86
CA ALA A 34 -18.53 43.55 0.22
C ALA A 34 -19.72 42.85 -0.44
N ASP A 35 -20.88 43.50 -0.44
CA ASP A 35 -22.10 42.92 -1.01
C ASP A 35 -22.10 42.94 -2.55
N SER A 36 -21.36 43.87 -3.16
CA SER A 36 -21.35 44.08 -4.61
C SER A 36 -20.00 43.81 -5.24
N GLU A 37 -18.96 44.55 -4.85
CA GLU A 37 -17.66 44.52 -5.53
C GLU A 37 -16.51 44.82 -4.56
N ILE A 38 -15.37 44.17 -4.80
CA ILE A 38 -14.07 44.54 -4.24
C ILE A 38 -13.17 44.88 -5.43
N ALA A 39 -12.89 46.17 -5.64
CA ALA A 39 -12.02 46.66 -6.70
C ALA A 39 -10.64 47.01 -6.14
N LEU A 40 -9.57 46.43 -6.72
CA LEU A 40 -8.18 46.75 -6.39
C LEU A 40 -7.49 47.26 -7.65
N GLN A 41 -7.03 48.51 -7.63
CA GLN A 41 -6.44 49.16 -8.79
C GLN A 41 -5.16 49.92 -8.41
N THR A 42 -4.15 49.81 -9.27
CA THR A 42 -2.92 50.62 -9.21
C THR A 42 -2.83 51.45 -10.48
N GLU A 43 -2.83 52.78 -10.37
CA GLU A 43 -2.69 53.66 -11.55
C GLU A 43 -1.27 53.63 -12.14
N GLN A 44 -0.27 53.53 -11.27
CA GLN A 44 1.14 53.39 -11.62
C GLN A 44 1.76 52.32 -10.71
N GLY A 45 2.54 51.41 -11.28
CA GLY A 45 3.19 50.31 -10.54
C GLY A 45 2.51 48.96 -10.73
N SER A 46 2.67 48.07 -9.75
CA SER A 46 2.21 46.67 -9.81
C SER A 46 1.31 46.32 -8.63
N LEU A 47 0.24 45.59 -8.89
CA LEU A 47 -0.49 44.85 -7.85
C LEU A 47 0.24 43.53 -7.58
N THR A 48 0.57 43.25 -6.32
CA THR A 48 1.26 42.01 -5.92
C THR A 48 0.53 41.34 -4.76
N VAL A 49 0.25 40.05 -4.90
CA VAL A 49 -0.30 39.19 -3.84
C VAL A 49 0.70 38.07 -3.59
N ASN A 50 1.33 38.09 -2.42
CA ASN A 50 2.31 37.09 -2.02
C ASN A 50 1.82 36.35 -0.78
N VAL A 51 1.78 35.01 -0.86
CA VAL A 51 1.45 34.11 0.25
C VAL A 51 2.66 33.20 0.44
N PRO A 52 3.61 33.58 1.32
CA PRO A 52 4.87 32.84 1.50
C PRO A 52 4.64 31.40 1.97
N GLU A 53 3.55 31.18 2.70
CA GLU A 53 3.15 29.86 3.20
C GLU A 53 1.64 29.68 3.07
N GLY A 54 1.23 28.56 2.47
CA GLY A 54 -0.17 28.25 2.21
C GLY A 54 -0.54 28.41 0.74
N SER A 55 -1.84 28.44 0.45
CA SER A 55 -2.36 28.46 -0.91
C SER A 55 -3.10 29.77 -1.18
N THR A 56 -2.85 30.36 -2.34
CA THR A 56 -3.74 31.38 -2.91
C THR A 56 -4.93 30.67 -3.55
N ILE A 57 -6.14 30.89 -3.05
CA ILE A 57 -7.37 30.28 -3.57
C ILE A 57 -8.23 31.38 -4.20
N ILE A 58 -8.52 31.24 -5.49
CA ILE A 58 -9.46 32.10 -6.23
C ILE A 58 -10.61 31.21 -6.67
N ASN A 59 -11.82 31.52 -6.20
CA ASN A 59 -13.03 30.75 -6.51
C ASN A 59 -14.19 31.69 -6.80
N ALA A 60 -14.96 31.38 -7.85
CA ALA A 60 -16.16 32.11 -8.23
C ALA A 60 -17.26 31.10 -8.60
N GLU A 61 -18.50 31.40 -8.24
CA GLU A 61 -19.66 30.63 -8.72
C GLU A 61 -19.90 30.85 -10.22
N GLY A 62 -19.58 32.06 -10.70
CA GLY A 62 -19.56 32.42 -12.12
C GLY A 62 -18.20 32.13 -12.76
N ASP A 63 -17.70 33.09 -13.52
CA ASP A 63 -16.46 32.95 -14.28
C ASP A 63 -15.24 33.58 -13.60
N ILE A 64 -14.07 33.03 -13.95
CA ILE A 64 -12.76 33.61 -13.64
C ILE A 64 -12.16 34.07 -14.97
N ARG A 65 -12.03 35.38 -15.14
CA ARG A 65 -11.40 36.00 -16.33
C ARG A 65 -10.02 36.54 -15.97
N ILE A 66 -9.01 36.14 -16.75
CA ILE A 66 -7.65 36.69 -16.69
C ILE A 66 -7.39 37.32 -18.05
N GLU A 67 -7.35 38.65 -18.10
CA GLU A 67 -7.23 39.42 -19.34
C GLU A 67 -6.02 40.34 -19.26
N GLY A 68 -5.22 40.38 -20.33
CA GLY A 68 -4.05 41.25 -20.46
C GLY A 68 -4.02 41.85 -21.85
N THR A 69 -3.97 43.18 -21.93
CA THR A 69 -3.87 43.93 -23.20
C THR A 69 -2.53 44.65 -23.37
N GLY A 70 -1.62 44.48 -22.40
CA GLY A 70 -0.27 45.05 -22.42
C GLY A 70 0.71 44.22 -23.26
N SER A 71 1.95 44.69 -23.35
CA SER A 71 3.03 44.02 -24.08
C SER A 71 3.81 42.98 -23.26
N GLY A 72 3.31 42.60 -22.09
CA GLY A 72 3.90 41.59 -21.21
C GLY A 72 3.23 40.23 -21.35
N ASP A 73 3.82 39.22 -20.70
CA ASP A 73 3.35 37.83 -20.76
C ASP A 73 2.34 37.52 -19.64
N ILE A 74 1.39 36.62 -19.90
CA ILE A 74 0.62 35.95 -18.86
C ILE A 74 1.30 34.61 -18.57
N THR A 75 1.81 34.44 -17.34
CA THR A 75 2.60 33.26 -16.96
C THR A 75 2.03 32.59 -15.72
N LEU A 76 1.82 31.27 -15.80
CA LEU A 76 1.58 30.38 -14.66
C LEU A 76 2.79 29.45 -14.54
N TYR A 77 3.49 29.52 -13.41
CA TYR A 77 4.73 28.77 -13.20
C TYR A 77 4.66 27.97 -11.90
N ASN A 78 5.18 26.74 -11.94
CA ASN A 78 5.36 25.92 -10.76
C ASN A 78 6.55 24.96 -10.93
N GLN A 79 7.63 25.17 -10.17
CA GLN A 79 8.78 24.26 -10.06
C GLN A 79 9.27 23.70 -11.42
N GLY A 80 9.44 24.60 -12.39
CA GLY A 80 9.94 24.28 -13.73
C GLY A 80 8.87 23.89 -14.76
N GLY A 81 7.62 23.66 -14.34
CA GLY A 81 6.47 23.61 -15.24
C GLY A 81 5.91 25.01 -15.53
N MET A 82 5.45 25.24 -16.75
CA MET A 82 4.98 26.56 -17.18
C MET A 82 3.82 26.48 -18.17
N ILE A 83 2.87 27.40 -18.02
CA ILE A 83 1.92 27.82 -19.04
C ILE A 83 2.16 29.30 -19.28
N LYS A 84 2.43 29.67 -20.52
CA LYS A 84 2.73 31.06 -20.88
C LYS A 84 1.95 31.45 -22.13
N LEU A 85 1.29 32.61 -22.07
CA LEU A 85 0.78 33.32 -23.24
C LEU A 85 1.61 34.59 -23.40
N ASP A 86 2.36 34.68 -24.50
CA ASP A 86 3.19 35.85 -24.78
C ASP A 86 2.42 36.97 -25.49
N SER A 87 3.02 38.15 -25.58
CA SER A 87 2.43 39.31 -26.27
C SER A 87 2.23 39.12 -27.77
N GLY A 88 2.85 38.09 -28.37
CA GLY A 88 2.69 37.72 -29.78
C GLY A 88 1.51 36.78 -30.03
N GLY A 89 0.82 36.32 -28.98
CA GLY A 89 -0.28 35.36 -29.05
C GLY A 89 0.17 33.90 -29.07
N ASN A 90 1.46 33.62 -28.81
CA ASN A 90 1.95 32.25 -28.74
C ASN A 90 1.65 31.65 -27.36
N VAL A 91 1.24 30.38 -27.36
CA VAL A 91 1.04 29.58 -26.14
C VAL A 91 2.20 28.61 -25.98
N GLU A 92 2.91 28.71 -24.87
CA GLU A 92 3.98 27.79 -24.49
C GLU A 92 3.53 26.95 -23.29
N LEU A 93 3.64 25.61 -23.45
CA LEU A 93 3.33 24.62 -22.42
C LEU A 93 4.57 23.78 -22.15
N ILE A 94 5.14 23.91 -20.95
CA ILE A 94 6.34 23.18 -20.54
C ILE A 94 6.01 22.24 -19.38
N GLY A 95 6.20 20.94 -19.61
CA GLY A 95 6.27 19.92 -18.56
C GLY A 95 7.73 19.59 -18.24
N SER A 96 8.10 19.50 -16.97
CA SER A 96 9.48 19.23 -16.55
C SER A 96 9.93 17.77 -16.77
N ASP A 97 8.99 16.85 -16.94
CA ASP A 97 9.23 15.41 -17.20
C ASP A 97 8.35 14.89 -18.36
N VAL A 98 7.02 15.02 -18.22
CA VAL A 98 6.04 14.63 -19.25
C VAL A 98 4.96 15.71 -19.37
N LEU A 99 4.65 16.12 -20.60
CA LEU A 99 3.44 16.88 -20.93
C LEU A 99 2.37 15.91 -21.40
N THR A 100 1.39 15.61 -20.55
CA THR A 100 0.26 14.73 -20.90
C THR A 100 -0.95 15.57 -21.31
N LEU A 101 -1.42 15.37 -22.54
CA LEU A 101 -2.72 15.86 -22.99
C LEU A 101 -3.65 14.65 -23.05
N ASN A 102 -4.67 14.60 -22.20
CA ASN A 102 -5.59 13.45 -22.09
C ASN A 102 -7.04 13.91 -22.22
N GLY A 103 -7.57 13.83 -23.44
CA GLY A 103 -8.98 14.09 -23.77
C GLY A 103 -9.47 13.07 -24.80
N GLN A 104 -10.79 12.90 -24.92
CA GLN A 104 -11.38 11.99 -25.91
C GLN A 104 -10.96 12.31 -27.36
N MET A 105 -10.66 13.58 -27.65
CA MET A 105 -10.08 14.04 -28.91
C MET A 105 -9.14 15.22 -28.63
N ILE A 106 -7.95 15.20 -29.24
CA ILE A 106 -6.98 16.30 -29.23
C ILE A 106 -6.82 16.74 -30.69
N THR A 107 -7.25 17.95 -30.99
CA THR A 107 -7.20 18.49 -32.35
C THR A 107 -6.17 19.61 -32.42
N PHE A 108 -5.22 19.47 -33.34
CA PHE A 108 -4.33 20.55 -33.75
C PHE A 108 -4.77 21.02 -35.13
N ASP A 109 -5.40 22.19 -35.19
CA ASP A 109 -5.92 22.77 -36.44
C ASP A 109 -4.90 23.74 -37.03
N GLY A 110 -3.91 23.20 -37.74
CA GLY A 110 -2.81 23.95 -38.35
C GLY A 110 -1.60 23.07 -38.71
N ASP A 111 -0.58 23.68 -39.34
CA ASP A 111 0.69 22.99 -39.62
C ASP A 111 1.44 22.68 -38.32
N VAL A 112 1.66 21.40 -38.02
CA VAL A 112 2.34 20.94 -36.81
C VAL A 112 3.78 20.52 -37.12
N THR A 113 4.75 21.11 -36.42
CA THR A 113 6.15 20.67 -36.43
C THR A 113 6.51 20.14 -35.04
N TYR A 114 7.10 18.94 -34.96
CA TYR A 114 7.59 18.37 -33.70
C TYR A 114 9.11 18.24 -33.73
N GLU A 115 9.76 18.61 -32.63
CA GLU A 115 11.21 18.46 -32.44
C GLU A 115 11.44 17.68 -31.14
N ILE A 116 12.02 16.48 -31.24
CA ILE A 116 12.34 15.66 -30.06
C ILE A 116 13.74 16.06 -29.59
N THR A 117 13.80 16.96 -28.61
CA THR A 117 15.02 17.37 -27.91
C THR A 117 14.92 17.01 -26.43
N SER A 118 16.04 17.09 -25.70
CA SER A 118 16.07 16.82 -24.25
C SER A 118 15.04 17.69 -23.50
N PRO A 119 14.49 17.23 -22.35
CA PRO A 119 13.47 17.95 -21.60
C PRO A 119 13.90 19.40 -21.33
N LYS A 120 13.10 20.37 -21.76
CA LYS A 120 13.32 21.78 -21.43
C LYS A 120 12.61 22.08 -20.11
N THR A 121 13.35 22.53 -19.11
CA THR A 121 12.77 23.08 -17.88
C THR A 121 12.59 24.58 -18.06
N ALA A 122 11.44 25.12 -17.65
CA ALA A 122 11.21 26.55 -17.71
C ALA A 122 12.09 27.27 -16.68
N SER A 123 12.74 28.37 -17.10
CA SER A 123 13.48 29.23 -16.16
C SER A 123 12.49 29.94 -15.25
N GLU A 124 12.84 30.06 -13.97
CA GLU A 124 12.00 30.72 -12.97
C GLU A 124 11.77 32.19 -13.35
N PRO A 125 10.51 32.67 -13.36
CA PRO A 125 10.22 34.08 -13.57
C PRO A 125 10.85 34.92 -12.45
N SER A 126 11.41 36.08 -12.79
CA SER A 126 11.94 37.01 -11.81
C SER A 126 10.83 37.51 -10.87
N ALA A 127 10.83 37.03 -9.62
CA ALA A 127 9.96 37.53 -8.57
C ALA A 127 10.55 38.81 -7.96
N ASN A 128 9.77 39.89 -7.92
CA ASN A 128 10.15 41.08 -7.17
C ASN A 128 10.04 40.77 -5.66
N SER A 129 11.12 40.98 -4.91
CA SER A 129 11.09 40.93 -3.45
C SER A 129 10.14 41.99 -2.91
N ALA A 130 9.21 41.60 -2.04
CA ALA A 130 8.29 42.53 -1.39
C ALA A 130 9.08 43.59 -0.60
N PRO A 131 8.73 44.89 -0.69
CA PRO A 131 9.37 45.90 0.14
C PRO A 131 9.11 45.58 1.63
N SER A 132 10.16 45.69 2.45
CA SER A 132 10.03 45.54 3.90
C SER A 132 9.14 46.66 4.44
N ILE A 133 7.95 46.32 4.93
CA ILE A 133 7.12 47.27 5.65
C ILE A 133 7.77 47.45 7.03
N ALA A 134 8.46 48.57 7.24
CA ALA A 134 8.95 48.93 8.56
C ALA A 134 7.74 49.01 9.51
N ARG A 135 7.85 48.40 10.70
CA ARG A 135 6.91 48.70 11.77
C ARG A 135 7.00 50.20 12.02
N ILE A 136 5.87 50.89 11.94
CA ILE A 136 5.77 52.24 12.53
C ILE A 136 6.14 52.02 14.00
N ALA A 137 7.30 52.56 14.43
CA ALA A 137 7.59 52.68 15.84
C ALA A 137 6.39 53.38 16.45
N ASP A 138 5.77 52.72 17.43
CA ASP A 138 4.55 53.18 18.09
C ASP A 138 4.58 54.70 18.22
N ILE A 139 3.50 55.38 17.82
CA ILE A 139 3.33 56.80 18.10
C ILE A 139 3.62 56.92 19.60
N ASN A 140 4.74 57.59 19.92
CA ASN A 140 5.20 57.80 21.28
C ASN A 140 4.08 58.51 22.05
N ASP A 141 3.24 57.73 22.72
CA ASP A 141 2.51 58.19 23.87
C ASP A 141 3.49 58.08 25.02
N ASP A 142 3.96 59.25 25.46
CA ASP A 142 4.93 59.48 26.52
C ASP A 142 4.34 58.97 27.86
N ALA A 143 4.30 57.66 28.07
CA ALA A 143 4.21 56.97 29.35
C ALA A 143 3.91 55.47 29.19
N THR A 144 4.90 54.65 28.84
CA THR A 144 4.99 53.30 29.43
C THR A 144 6.44 52.85 29.43
N THR A 145 6.95 52.60 30.63
CA THR A 145 8.14 51.82 30.95
C THR A 145 8.38 50.67 29.96
N GLU A 146 9.62 50.54 29.48
CA GLU A 146 10.16 49.30 28.90
C GLU A 146 9.73 48.13 29.80
N GLN A 147 8.71 47.38 29.39
CA GLN A 147 8.48 46.06 29.95
C GLN A 147 9.50 45.14 29.32
N ASP A 148 10.55 44.87 30.10
CA ASP A 148 11.46 43.74 29.96
C ASP A 148 10.63 42.49 29.60
N ILE A 149 10.57 42.14 28.31
CA ILE A 149 9.91 40.91 27.87
C ILE A 149 10.85 39.79 28.29
N ALA A 150 10.49 39.09 29.37
CA ALA A 150 11.35 38.08 29.95
C ALA A 150 11.80 37.06 28.86
N PRO A 151 13.12 36.82 28.71
CA PRO A 151 13.63 35.81 27.80
C PRO A 151 12.92 34.46 28.01
N GLN A 152 12.53 33.81 26.92
CA GLN A 152 11.82 32.53 26.97
C GLN A 152 12.77 31.37 26.64
N THR A 153 12.41 30.18 27.08
CA THR A 153 13.12 28.94 26.76
C THR A 153 12.40 28.18 25.65
N ILE A 154 13.15 27.50 24.78
CA ILE A 154 12.62 26.51 23.84
C ILE A 154 13.16 25.14 24.23
N ASP A 155 12.26 24.22 24.61
CA ASP A 155 12.60 22.82 24.87
C ASP A 155 12.17 21.97 23.66
N LEU A 156 13.14 21.32 23.01
CA LEU A 156 12.94 20.42 21.89
C LEU A 156 12.99 18.97 22.37
N ALA A 157 12.13 18.12 21.83
CA ALA A 157 12.18 16.67 22.03
C ALA A 157 11.78 15.94 20.74
N TYR A 158 12.66 15.07 20.23
CA TYR A 158 12.43 14.31 18.98
C TYR A 158 12.67 12.82 19.19
N HIS A 159 11.64 12.02 18.89
CA HIS A 159 11.62 10.59 19.19
C HIS A 159 11.10 9.78 17.99
N TYR A 160 11.44 8.51 17.93
CA TYR A 160 10.80 7.56 17.03
C TYR A 160 9.34 7.30 17.45
N GLN A 161 8.54 6.65 16.61
CA GLN A 161 7.12 6.40 16.92
C GLN A 161 6.92 5.53 18.16
N ASP A 162 7.85 4.59 18.40
CA ASP A 162 7.92 3.70 19.57
C ASP A 162 8.42 4.40 20.84
N GLY A 163 8.82 5.67 20.76
CA GLY A 163 9.28 6.47 21.88
C GLY A 163 10.77 6.34 22.18
N GLU A 164 11.56 5.63 21.37
CA GLU A 164 13.02 5.74 21.47
C GLU A 164 13.50 7.14 21.06
N PRO A 165 14.53 7.70 21.70
CA PRO A 165 15.07 9.00 21.33
C PRO A 165 15.79 8.95 19.98
N VAL A 166 15.69 10.03 19.19
CA VAL A 166 16.53 10.26 18.01
C VAL A 166 17.82 10.91 18.50
N LYS A 167 18.91 10.15 18.54
CA LYS A 167 20.13 10.53 19.26
C LYS A 167 21.03 11.43 18.43
N ASN A 168 21.41 12.54 19.05
CA ASN A 168 22.35 13.51 18.48
C ASN A 168 21.97 13.97 17.06
N ALA A 169 20.67 14.03 16.74
CA ALA A 169 20.22 14.56 15.47
C ALA A 169 20.51 16.05 15.39
N PRO A 170 21.10 16.55 14.28
CA PRO A 170 21.23 17.97 14.07
C PRO A 170 19.83 18.60 13.91
N TYR A 171 19.69 19.86 14.28
CA TYR A 171 18.46 20.62 14.01
C TYR A 171 18.79 22.03 13.54
N THR A 172 17.90 22.57 12.70
CA THR A 172 17.93 23.97 12.27
C THR A 172 16.63 24.63 12.71
N LEU A 173 16.74 25.63 13.57
CA LEU A 173 15.62 26.38 14.12
C LEU A 173 15.55 27.75 13.46
N LYS A 174 14.38 28.14 12.96
CA LYS A 174 14.11 29.45 12.35
C LYS A 174 13.10 30.22 13.18
N LEU A 175 13.52 31.37 13.71
CA LEU A 175 12.70 32.26 14.52
C LEU A 175 11.84 33.18 13.64
N ALA A 176 10.80 33.78 14.23
CA ALA A 176 9.87 34.69 13.53
C ALA A 176 10.54 35.94 12.92
N ASP A 177 11.69 36.36 13.44
CA ASP A 177 12.49 37.47 12.91
C ASP A 177 13.41 37.06 11.75
N GLY A 178 13.39 35.77 11.37
CA GLY A 178 14.22 35.19 10.32
C GLY A 178 15.58 34.67 10.80
N THR A 179 15.91 34.80 12.08
CA THR A 179 17.15 34.26 12.65
C THR A 179 17.16 32.73 12.57
N GLU A 180 18.26 32.16 12.10
CA GLU A 180 18.47 30.71 12.04
C GLU A 180 19.51 30.28 13.07
N ILE A 181 19.21 29.20 13.80
CA ILE A 181 20.03 28.63 14.87
C ILE A 181 20.20 27.15 14.59
N GLU A 182 21.44 26.71 14.39
CA GLU A 182 21.79 25.30 14.26
C GLU A 182 22.20 24.72 15.61
N GLY A 183 21.85 23.47 15.85
CA GLY A 183 22.24 22.74 17.05
C GLY A 183 22.18 21.24 16.88
N THR A 184 22.33 20.52 17.98
CA THR A 184 22.27 19.05 18.01
C THR A 184 21.51 18.62 19.25
N LEU A 185 20.62 17.65 19.10
CA LEU A 185 19.96 17.01 20.23
C LEU A 185 20.98 16.24 21.08
N ASP A 186 20.61 15.87 22.30
CA ASP A 186 21.41 14.98 23.13
C ASP A 186 21.05 13.50 22.92
N ASP A 187 21.65 12.61 23.74
CA ASP A 187 21.38 11.16 23.71
C ASP A 187 19.95 10.77 24.12
N SER A 188 19.20 11.71 24.70
CA SER A 188 17.78 11.58 25.05
C SER A 188 16.85 12.21 24.00
N GLY A 189 17.42 12.66 22.87
CA GLY A 189 16.68 13.30 21.79
C GLY A 189 16.13 14.66 22.18
N GLN A 190 16.81 15.38 23.08
CA GLN A 190 16.36 16.66 23.62
C GLN A 190 17.38 17.77 23.42
N ALA A 191 16.91 19.02 23.37
CA ALA A 191 17.75 20.20 23.42
C ALA A 191 16.98 21.36 24.08
N THR A 192 17.68 22.20 24.82
CA THR A 192 17.10 23.39 25.45
C THR A 192 17.86 24.63 24.97
N LEU A 193 17.11 25.62 24.47
CA LEU A 193 17.64 26.93 24.08
C LEU A 193 17.09 28.00 25.01
N ASP A 194 17.99 28.63 25.77
CA ASP A 194 17.65 29.74 26.67
C ASP A 194 17.77 31.10 25.98
N ASN A 195 17.10 32.11 26.54
CA ASN A 195 17.16 33.50 26.08
C ASN A 195 16.62 33.74 24.67
N MET A 196 15.57 33.00 24.30
CA MET A 196 14.92 33.13 23.01
C MET A 196 13.85 34.24 23.01
N PRO A 197 13.70 35.00 21.91
CA PRO A 197 12.68 36.03 21.79
C PRO A 197 11.28 35.41 21.78
N THR A 198 10.30 36.09 22.38
CA THR A 198 8.91 35.63 22.38
C THR A 198 8.34 35.58 20.96
N GLY A 199 7.90 34.41 20.50
CA GLY A 199 7.30 34.27 19.18
C GLY A 199 7.11 32.84 18.69
N GLN A 200 6.68 32.73 17.45
CA GLN A 200 6.66 31.47 16.70
C GLN A 200 8.06 31.12 16.22
N PHE A 201 8.35 29.82 16.15
CA PHE A 201 9.53 29.30 15.49
C PHE A 201 9.17 28.06 14.68
N SER A 202 10.03 27.72 13.72
CA SER A 202 10.03 26.41 13.07
C SER A 202 11.34 25.68 13.34
N VAL A 203 11.31 24.36 13.40
CA VAL A 203 12.48 23.51 13.61
C VAL A 203 12.46 22.35 12.62
N GLN A 204 13.55 22.18 11.89
CA GLN A 204 13.83 21.01 11.07
C GLN A 204 14.81 20.12 11.81
N TYR A 205 14.54 18.81 11.84
CA TYR A 205 15.43 17.82 12.45
C TYR A 205 16.08 16.99 11.34
N GLY A 206 17.38 16.73 11.48
CA GLY A 206 18.09 15.73 10.70
C GLY A 206 17.93 14.32 11.28
N GLU A 207 18.76 13.40 10.78
CA GLU A 207 18.71 11.98 11.16
C GLU A 207 19.47 11.67 12.46
N ASP A 208 19.13 10.52 13.03
CA ASP A 208 19.87 9.94 14.15
C ASP A 208 21.30 9.59 13.73
N THR A 209 22.29 9.99 14.52
CA THR A 209 23.71 9.78 14.15
C THR A 209 24.26 8.40 14.49
N ARG A 210 23.46 7.53 15.12
CA ARG A 210 23.83 6.12 15.32
C ARG A 210 24.02 5.45 13.96
N GLU A 211 24.95 4.50 13.91
CA GLU A 211 25.04 3.57 12.78
C GLU A 211 23.71 2.83 12.63
N TYR A 212 23.18 2.80 11.41
CA TYR A 212 21.86 2.23 11.17
C TYR A 212 21.86 0.72 11.49
N ALA A 213 20.96 0.32 12.38
CA ALA A 213 20.76 -1.07 12.75
C ALA A 213 19.29 -1.45 12.50
N PRO A 214 19.01 -2.37 11.55
CA PRO A 214 17.67 -2.91 11.39
C PRO A 214 17.29 -3.78 12.61
N VAL A 215 16.04 -3.66 13.05
CA VAL A 215 15.46 -4.47 14.12
C VAL A 215 15.00 -5.79 13.51
N ASP A 216 15.60 -6.88 13.97
CA ASP A 216 15.23 -8.24 13.59
C ASP A 216 13.93 -8.64 14.30
N ASN A 217 12.79 -8.48 13.61
CA ASN A 217 11.46 -8.92 14.08
C ASN A 217 11.06 -10.29 13.50
N THR A 218 12.05 -11.03 13.01
CA THR A 218 11.85 -12.14 12.09
C THR A 218 11.52 -13.40 12.88
N LYS A 219 10.45 -14.11 12.49
CA LYS A 219 9.96 -15.27 13.28
C LYS A 219 10.71 -16.55 12.92
N PRO A 220 11.36 -17.26 13.86
CA PRO A 220 12.03 -18.53 13.57
C PRO A 220 11.04 -19.55 12.99
N ASN A 221 11.47 -20.28 11.96
CA ASN A 221 10.67 -21.34 11.39
C ASN A 221 10.72 -22.59 12.28
N PRO A 222 9.59 -23.02 12.87
CA PRO A 222 9.55 -24.20 13.73
C PRO A 222 9.91 -25.50 12.99
N LEU A 223 9.83 -25.53 11.66
CA LEU A 223 10.13 -26.69 10.83
C LEU A 223 11.57 -26.71 10.33
N TYR A 224 12.40 -25.72 10.66
CA TYR A 224 13.76 -25.63 10.14
C TYR A 224 14.61 -26.87 10.49
N GLY A 225 15.18 -27.51 9.47
CA GLY A 225 16.01 -28.71 9.54
C GLY A 225 15.28 -30.02 9.88
N LYS A 226 13.96 -29.99 10.07
CA LYS A 226 13.17 -31.15 10.54
C LYS A 226 12.75 -32.14 9.45
N ILE A 227 12.71 -31.73 8.19
CA ILE A 227 12.20 -32.49 7.05
C ILE A 227 13.26 -32.46 5.94
N THR A 228 13.96 -33.57 5.75
CA THR A 228 14.83 -33.77 4.58
C THR A 228 14.04 -34.45 3.48
N PRO A 229 14.45 -34.35 2.19
CA PRO A 229 13.75 -35.04 1.12
C PRO A 229 13.63 -36.55 1.33
N ALA A 230 14.68 -37.21 1.83
CA ALA A 230 14.65 -38.63 2.16
C ALA A 230 13.67 -38.95 3.32
N LYS A 231 13.59 -38.07 4.32
CA LYS A 231 12.67 -38.22 5.46
C LYS A 231 11.22 -37.95 5.06
N ALA A 232 10.99 -36.99 4.16
CA ALA A 232 9.68 -36.70 3.60
C ALA A 232 9.13 -37.88 2.79
N VAL A 233 9.98 -38.53 1.97
CA VAL A 233 9.62 -39.77 1.27
C VAL A 233 9.24 -40.86 2.27
N ALA A 234 10.02 -41.06 3.34
CA ALA A 234 9.73 -42.05 4.37
C ALA A 234 8.42 -41.77 5.14
N MET A 235 8.08 -40.50 5.38
CA MET A 235 6.81 -40.08 6.02
C MET A 235 5.60 -40.44 5.16
N VAL A 236 5.68 -40.20 3.85
CA VAL A 236 4.65 -40.61 2.90
C VAL A 236 4.53 -42.14 2.83
N GLU A 237 5.66 -42.85 2.75
CA GLU A 237 5.69 -44.32 2.68
C GLU A 237 5.13 -44.99 3.94
N SER A 238 5.28 -44.36 5.12
CA SER A 238 4.77 -44.86 6.40
C SER A 238 3.36 -44.37 6.74
N GLY A 239 2.84 -43.35 6.05
CA GLY A 239 1.57 -42.70 6.36
C GLY A 239 1.62 -41.69 7.52
N GLU A 240 2.79 -41.45 8.12
CA GLU A 240 2.98 -40.48 9.21
C GLU A 240 3.28 -39.06 8.65
N THR A 241 2.28 -38.43 8.02
CA THR A 241 2.45 -37.16 7.28
C THR A 241 2.36 -35.89 8.12
N SER A 242 2.11 -35.96 9.43
CA SER A 242 1.85 -34.80 10.31
C SER A 242 2.82 -33.61 10.15
N LEU A 243 4.12 -33.85 10.03
CA LEU A 243 5.12 -32.80 9.80
C LEU A 243 5.09 -32.21 8.38
N LEU A 244 4.69 -33.00 7.39
CA LEU A 244 4.46 -32.54 6.01
C LEU A 244 3.17 -31.72 5.92
N ASP A 245 2.15 -32.10 6.71
CA ASP A 245 0.89 -31.36 6.81
C ASP A 245 1.12 -30.01 7.51
N GLU A 246 1.90 -29.98 8.61
CA GLU A 246 2.32 -28.72 9.27
C GLU A 246 3.15 -27.84 8.33
N ALA A 247 3.98 -28.43 7.46
CA ALA A 247 4.71 -27.69 6.42
C ALA A 247 3.78 -27.15 5.33
N GLY A 248 2.74 -27.91 4.96
CA GLY A 248 1.67 -27.48 4.07
C GLY A 248 0.90 -26.29 4.64
N ASP A 249 0.52 -26.36 5.93
CA ASP A 249 -0.18 -25.27 6.62
C ASP A 249 0.67 -24.00 6.74
N LEU A 250 1.98 -24.15 7.00
CA LEU A 250 2.91 -23.02 7.05
C LEU A 250 3.13 -22.41 5.66
N ALA A 251 3.14 -23.24 4.60
CA ALA A 251 3.19 -22.79 3.21
C ALA A 251 1.90 -22.07 2.79
N ALA A 252 0.73 -22.59 3.18
CA ALA A 252 -0.57 -21.99 2.93
C ALA A 252 -0.69 -20.62 3.62
N GLN A 253 -0.21 -20.50 4.86
CA GLN A 253 -0.12 -19.21 5.59
C GLN A 253 0.82 -18.19 4.92
N ALA A 254 1.79 -18.62 4.11
CA ALA A 254 2.71 -17.75 3.36
C ALA A 254 2.18 -17.36 1.95
N GLY A 255 1.00 -17.87 1.55
CA GLY A 255 0.27 -17.50 0.34
C GLY A 255 -0.12 -18.72 -0.52
N ASP A 256 -1.43 -18.87 -0.78
CA ASP A 256 -2.09 -20.01 -1.44
C ASP A 256 -1.57 -20.40 -2.84
N TRP A 257 -0.71 -19.60 -3.49
CA TRP A 257 -0.13 -19.97 -4.79
C TRP A 257 1.09 -20.91 -4.67
N LEU A 258 1.91 -20.85 -3.61
CA LEU A 258 3.07 -21.77 -3.53
C LEU A 258 2.58 -23.22 -3.60
N TRP A 259 1.42 -23.46 -2.98
CA TRP A 259 0.64 -24.67 -3.08
C TRP A 259 0.04 -24.89 -4.48
N GLY A 260 -0.63 -23.90 -5.09
CA GLY A 260 -1.24 -24.02 -6.42
C GLY A 260 -0.27 -24.20 -7.60
N THR A 261 0.93 -23.62 -7.53
CA THR A 261 1.99 -23.71 -8.53
C THR A 261 2.82 -24.99 -8.38
N LEU A 262 3.05 -25.44 -7.14
CA LEU A 262 3.56 -26.79 -6.86
C LEU A 262 2.47 -27.86 -7.03
N GLN A 263 1.19 -27.50 -7.11
CA GLN A 263 0.14 -28.40 -7.58
C GLN A 263 0.14 -28.45 -9.11
N GLY A 264 0.08 -27.34 -9.86
CA GLY A 264 -0.01 -27.36 -11.33
C GLY A 264 0.93 -28.35 -12.04
N ASP A 265 2.22 -28.37 -11.68
CA ASP A 265 3.22 -29.30 -12.24
C ASP A 265 3.31 -30.66 -11.51
N PHE A 266 2.78 -30.80 -10.29
CA PHE A 266 2.88 -32.02 -9.47
C PHE A 266 1.52 -32.63 -9.05
N ASN A 267 0.41 -32.14 -9.61
CA ASN A 267 -0.97 -32.39 -9.20
C ASN A 267 -1.43 -33.83 -9.42
N ALA A 268 -0.62 -34.62 -10.12
CA ALA A 268 -0.93 -36.01 -10.35
C ALA A 268 -1.05 -36.79 -9.02
N ASN A 269 -0.36 -36.36 -7.94
CA ASN A 269 -0.42 -37.02 -6.63
C ASN A 269 -0.16 -36.08 -5.43
N PRO A 270 -1.10 -35.99 -4.45
CA PRO A 270 -0.95 -35.19 -3.21
C PRO A 270 0.35 -35.45 -2.43
N SER A 271 0.81 -36.70 -2.46
CA SER A 271 2.03 -37.15 -1.78
C SER A 271 3.32 -36.55 -2.36
N THR A 272 3.32 -36.20 -3.64
CA THR A 272 4.48 -35.59 -4.32
C THR A 272 4.64 -34.14 -3.90
N SER A 273 3.53 -33.41 -3.86
CA SER A 273 3.49 -32.02 -3.40
C SER A 273 3.89 -31.91 -1.92
N GLN A 274 3.40 -32.81 -1.06
CA GLN A 274 3.81 -32.87 0.36
C GLN A 274 5.32 -33.04 0.54
N ILE A 275 5.97 -33.89 -0.27
CA ILE A 275 7.42 -34.12 -0.20
C ILE A 275 8.22 -32.88 -0.62
N VAL A 276 7.83 -32.24 -1.73
CA VAL A 276 8.54 -31.07 -2.27
C VAL A 276 8.35 -29.85 -1.37
N VAL A 277 7.11 -29.56 -0.96
CA VAL A 277 6.78 -28.44 -0.07
C VAL A 277 7.45 -28.62 1.30
N GLY A 278 7.31 -29.80 1.91
CA GLY A 278 7.90 -30.09 3.22
C GLY A 278 9.42 -29.91 3.24
N SER A 279 10.10 -30.36 2.17
CA SER A 279 11.54 -30.21 2.02
C SER A 279 11.98 -28.75 1.86
N ILE A 280 11.23 -27.94 1.09
CA ILE A 280 11.55 -26.53 0.86
C ILE A 280 11.32 -25.72 2.13
N ILE A 281 10.15 -25.85 2.76
CA ILE A 281 9.77 -25.12 3.97
C ILE A 281 10.76 -25.40 5.11
N SER A 282 11.14 -26.66 5.30
CA SER A 282 12.07 -27.06 6.35
C SER A 282 13.50 -26.53 6.15
N MET A 283 13.87 -26.04 4.98
CA MET A 283 15.21 -25.49 4.73
C MET A 283 15.27 -23.96 4.83
N ILE A 284 14.20 -23.33 5.30
CA ILE A 284 14.12 -21.88 5.51
C ILE A 284 14.19 -21.60 7.01
N PRO A 285 15.17 -20.84 7.52
CA PRO A 285 15.37 -20.65 8.96
C PRO A 285 14.30 -19.78 9.62
N VAL A 286 13.60 -18.95 8.82
CA VAL A 286 12.70 -17.91 9.29
C VAL A 286 11.42 -17.90 8.47
N VAL A 287 10.25 -17.81 9.10
CA VAL A 287 8.93 -17.88 8.46
C VAL A 287 8.76 -16.79 7.41
N ASP A 288 9.25 -15.57 7.67
CA ASP A 288 9.10 -14.44 6.74
C ASP A 288 9.85 -14.64 5.42
N GLN A 289 10.87 -15.49 5.39
CA GLN A 289 11.63 -15.84 4.17
C GLN A 289 10.94 -16.92 3.32
N VAL A 290 9.85 -17.52 3.82
CA VAL A 290 9.00 -18.44 3.04
C VAL A 290 8.32 -17.69 1.89
N MET A 291 7.87 -16.46 2.14
CA MET A 291 7.30 -15.58 1.11
C MET A 291 8.31 -15.24 0.01
N ASP A 292 9.58 -15.06 0.38
CA ASP A 292 10.63 -14.82 -0.60
C ASP A 292 10.95 -16.09 -1.42
N CYS A 293 10.89 -17.28 -0.83
CA CYS A 293 11.05 -18.52 -1.60
C CYS A 293 9.88 -18.75 -2.59
N ARG A 294 8.66 -18.35 -2.22
CA ARG A 294 7.51 -18.30 -3.13
C ARG A 294 7.79 -17.39 -4.33
N ASP A 295 8.27 -16.17 -4.08
CA ASP A 295 8.60 -15.23 -5.14
C ASP A 295 9.79 -15.73 -5.99
N VAL A 296 10.75 -16.47 -5.42
CA VAL A 296 11.82 -17.15 -6.19
C VAL A 296 11.22 -18.18 -7.14
N CYS A 297 10.33 -19.08 -6.68
CA CYS A 297 9.68 -20.06 -7.53
C CYS A 297 8.89 -19.42 -8.68
N ALA A 298 8.13 -18.35 -8.40
CA ALA A 298 7.35 -17.66 -9.42
C ALA A 298 8.24 -16.95 -10.45
N ASN A 299 9.27 -16.23 -10.01
CA ASN A 299 10.21 -15.56 -10.91
C ASN A 299 11.02 -16.57 -11.73
N ILE A 300 11.37 -17.73 -11.17
CA ILE A 300 11.99 -18.83 -11.91
C ILE A 300 11.06 -19.29 -13.03
N MET A 301 9.79 -19.54 -12.75
CA MET A 301 8.85 -20.00 -13.77
C MET A 301 8.72 -19.01 -14.93
N VAL A 302 8.55 -17.73 -14.62
CA VAL A 302 8.51 -16.64 -15.61
C VAL A 302 9.81 -16.59 -16.42
N LEU A 303 10.97 -16.62 -15.76
CA LEU A 303 12.28 -16.48 -16.42
C LEU A 303 12.79 -17.76 -17.09
N THR A 304 12.14 -18.91 -16.87
CA THR A 304 12.41 -20.18 -17.58
C THR A 304 11.61 -20.34 -18.86
N ASP A 305 10.66 -19.43 -19.15
CA ASP A 305 10.00 -19.34 -20.46
C ASP A 305 10.98 -18.79 -21.51
N GLU A 306 11.04 -19.42 -22.68
CA GLU A 306 12.01 -19.08 -23.73
C GLU A 306 11.78 -17.68 -24.32
N GLU A 307 10.53 -17.19 -24.33
CA GLU A 307 10.18 -15.84 -24.83
C GLU A 307 10.44 -14.73 -23.79
N GLU A 308 10.36 -15.03 -22.49
CA GLU A 308 10.49 -14.05 -21.40
C GLU A 308 11.84 -14.09 -20.64
N SER A 309 12.75 -15.02 -20.97
CA SER A 309 14.04 -15.15 -20.27
C SER A 309 14.97 -13.91 -20.35
N ASN A 310 14.64 -12.96 -21.25
CA ASN A 310 15.31 -11.66 -21.40
C ASN A 310 14.53 -10.48 -20.80
N ASP A 311 13.40 -10.72 -20.10
CA ASP A 311 12.64 -9.65 -19.47
C ASP A 311 13.41 -9.06 -18.28
N ASN A 312 13.81 -7.80 -18.45
CA ASN A 312 14.51 -7.03 -17.43
C ASN A 312 13.67 -6.87 -16.16
N ASN A 313 12.34 -6.85 -16.26
CA ASN A 313 11.46 -6.70 -15.10
C ASN A 313 11.39 -7.98 -14.25
N GLY A 314 11.32 -9.16 -14.88
CA GLY A 314 11.44 -10.45 -14.20
C GLY A 314 12.76 -10.59 -13.42
N TRP A 315 13.89 -10.18 -14.00
CA TRP A 315 15.18 -10.19 -13.30
C TRP A 315 15.24 -9.18 -12.13
N ILE A 316 14.60 -8.01 -12.26
CA ILE A 316 14.46 -7.05 -11.15
C ILE A 316 13.61 -7.66 -10.02
N ALA A 317 12.49 -8.31 -10.34
CA ALA A 317 11.62 -8.96 -9.36
C ALA A 317 12.33 -10.10 -8.61
N LEU A 318 13.06 -10.96 -9.34
CA LEU A 318 13.90 -12.00 -8.73
C LEU A 318 14.96 -11.39 -7.82
N THR A 319 15.59 -10.31 -8.26
CA THR A 319 16.66 -9.64 -7.51
C THR A 319 16.16 -9.00 -6.22
N LEU A 320 15.00 -8.35 -6.24
CA LEU A 320 14.34 -7.84 -5.02
C LEU A 320 14.07 -8.97 -4.02
N THR A 321 13.66 -10.12 -4.54
CA THR A 321 13.38 -11.30 -3.73
C THR A 321 14.66 -11.89 -3.14
N ALA A 322 15.70 -12.04 -3.95
CA ALA A 322 17.00 -12.54 -3.54
C ALA A 322 17.66 -11.65 -2.48
N VAL A 323 17.48 -10.32 -2.58
CA VAL A 323 17.89 -9.37 -1.55
C VAL A 323 17.12 -9.59 -0.24
N GLY A 324 15.80 -9.84 -0.30
CA GLY A 324 14.99 -10.15 0.89
C GLY A 324 15.44 -11.39 1.66
N LEU A 325 16.03 -12.37 0.96
CA LEU A 325 16.57 -13.59 1.55
C LEU A 325 17.88 -13.39 2.33
N VAL A 326 18.54 -12.23 2.19
CA VAL A 326 19.76 -11.92 2.94
C VAL A 326 19.40 -11.60 4.39
N PRO A 327 19.93 -12.33 5.39
CA PRO A 327 19.55 -12.13 6.79
C PRO A 327 19.76 -10.69 7.28
N ILE A 328 18.86 -10.23 8.17
CA ILE A 328 18.90 -8.96 8.92
C ILE A 328 18.76 -7.70 8.03
N ILE A 329 19.64 -7.55 7.04
CA ILE A 329 19.73 -6.34 6.20
C ILE A 329 18.81 -6.43 4.97
N GLY A 330 18.54 -7.64 4.48
CA GLY A 330 17.86 -7.89 3.21
C GLY A 330 16.46 -7.29 3.12
N SER A 331 15.64 -7.44 4.16
CA SER A 331 14.26 -6.93 4.17
C SER A 331 14.19 -5.41 4.18
N ALA A 332 15.08 -4.75 4.92
CA ALA A 332 15.18 -3.28 4.95
C ALA A 332 15.56 -2.72 3.59
N VAL A 333 16.62 -3.30 2.98
CA VAL A 333 17.09 -2.89 1.66
C VAL A 333 16.08 -3.22 0.55
N LYS A 334 15.41 -4.38 0.61
CA LYS A 334 14.31 -4.74 -0.30
C LYS A 334 13.17 -3.72 -0.23
N GLY A 335 12.82 -3.26 0.97
CA GLY A 335 11.81 -2.22 1.18
C GLY A 335 12.15 -0.92 0.45
N VAL A 336 13.38 -0.44 0.62
CA VAL A 336 13.91 0.74 -0.08
C VAL A 336 13.83 0.56 -1.60
N PHE A 337 14.33 -0.57 -2.12
CA PHE A 337 14.36 -0.82 -3.56
C PHE A 337 12.96 -0.83 -4.17
N LYS A 338 11.98 -1.42 -3.48
CA LYS A 338 10.57 -1.41 -3.92
C LYS A 338 10.00 0.00 -4.04
N VAL A 339 10.24 0.86 -3.04
CA VAL A 339 9.73 2.24 -3.04
C VAL A 339 10.35 3.04 -4.19
N VAL A 340 11.68 2.92 -4.37
CA VAL A 340 12.42 3.62 -5.42
C VAL A 340 12.00 3.16 -6.82
N LEU A 341 11.69 1.86 -6.99
CA LEU A 341 11.20 1.34 -8.27
C LEU A 341 9.76 1.76 -8.59
N ALA A 342 8.91 1.93 -7.57
CA ALA A 342 7.50 2.25 -7.73
C ALA A 342 7.23 3.75 -8.03
N ASN A 343 8.08 4.67 -7.55
CA ASN A 343 7.83 6.12 -7.64
C ASN A 343 9.08 6.91 -8.07
N ALA A 344 9.04 7.55 -9.25
CA ALA A 344 10.21 8.25 -9.81
C ALA A 344 10.44 9.68 -9.27
N SER A 345 9.50 10.27 -8.53
CA SER A 345 9.51 11.70 -8.15
C SER A 345 9.46 12.02 -6.64
N LYS A 346 9.08 11.07 -5.76
CA LYS A 346 8.98 11.26 -4.28
C LYS A 346 9.51 10.06 -3.47
N SER A 347 10.43 9.28 -4.02
CA SER A 347 10.76 7.95 -3.49
C SER A 347 11.68 7.91 -2.29
N LEU A 348 12.58 8.89 -2.12
CA LEU A 348 13.60 8.79 -1.07
C LEU A 348 12.98 8.98 0.32
N ASP A 349 12.21 10.04 0.56
CA ASP A 349 11.58 10.29 1.87
C ASP A 349 10.73 9.11 2.34
N VAL A 350 9.96 8.52 1.42
CA VAL A 350 9.16 7.32 1.68
C VAL A 350 10.05 6.11 1.97
N ALA A 351 11.18 5.96 1.26
CA ALA A 351 12.13 4.88 1.50
C ALA A 351 12.87 5.04 2.84
N LEU A 352 13.24 6.26 3.21
CA LEU A 352 13.83 6.58 4.51
C LEU A 352 12.82 6.35 5.63
N ALA A 353 11.55 6.73 5.43
CA ALA A 353 10.48 6.43 6.39
C ALA A 353 10.26 4.93 6.59
N VAL A 354 10.43 4.11 5.55
CA VAL A 354 10.45 2.64 5.66
C VAL A 354 11.65 2.17 6.48
N LEU A 355 12.84 2.72 6.26
CA LEU A 355 14.02 2.37 7.06
C LEU A 355 13.88 2.79 8.52
N ARG A 356 13.34 3.97 8.82
CA ARG A 356 13.06 4.41 10.20
C ARG A 356 12.04 3.51 10.90
N LYS A 357 11.14 2.88 10.14
CA LYS A 357 10.23 1.87 10.67
C LYS A 357 10.94 0.55 11.01
N LEU A 358 11.91 0.17 10.19
CA LEU A 358 12.59 -1.11 10.27
C LEU A 358 13.85 -1.08 11.14
N GLY A 359 14.35 0.09 11.53
CA GLY A 359 15.61 0.25 12.24
C GLY A 359 15.81 1.64 12.83
N LYS A 360 16.90 1.82 13.57
CA LYS A 360 17.31 3.09 14.19
C LYS A 360 18.68 3.51 13.67
N GLY A 361 18.98 4.81 13.70
CA GLY A 361 20.19 5.39 13.12
C GLY A 361 19.89 6.12 11.81
N ASP A 362 20.95 6.45 11.05
CA ASP A 362 20.85 7.27 9.84
C ASP A 362 20.47 6.43 8.59
N PRO A 363 19.22 6.51 8.11
CA PRO A 363 18.78 5.74 6.96
C PRO A 363 19.39 6.22 5.63
N GLU A 364 19.74 7.50 5.50
CA GLU A 364 20.31 8.04 4.27
C GLU A 364 21.77 7.60 4.13
N LYS A 365 22.56 7.79 5.19
CA LYS A 365 23.94 7.32 5.26
C LYS A 365 24.02 5.82 5.03
N PHE A 366 23.11 5.04 5.62
CA PHE A 366 23.03 3.59 5.39
C PHE A 366 22.89 3.20 3.92
N ILE A 367 22.01 3.88 3.16
CA ILE A 367 21.85 3.59 1.73
C ILE A 367 23.08 4.04 0.94
N ARG A 368 23.68 5.19 1.29
CA ARG A 368 24.89 5.72 0.63
C ARG A 368 26.10 4.80 0.82
N ASP A 369 26.25 4.26 2.01
CA ASP A 369 27.37 3.38 2.41
C ASP A 369 27.13 1.89 2.06
N LEU A 370 26.01 1.59 1.40
CA LEU A 370 25.65 0.21 1.03
C LEU A 370 26.73 -0.43 0.14
N ASP A 371 27.31 -1.53 0.60
CA ASP A 371 28.22 -2.34 -0.21
C ASP A 371 27.42 -3.16 -1.25
N TRP A 372 27.16 -2.52 -2.39
CA TRP A 372 26.46 -3.11 -3.53
C TRP A 372 27.12 -4.40 -4.03
N ASN A 373 28.44 -4.52 -3.96
CA ASN A 373 29.15 -5.71 -4.44
C ASN A 373 28.91 -6.89 -3.51
N LYS A 374 29.02 -6.66 -2.20
CA LYS A 374 28.70 -7.67 -1.19
C LYS A 374 27.23 -8.06 -1.26
N LEU A 375 26.32 -7.08 -1.33
CA LEU A 375 24.88 -7.33 -1.43
C LEU A 375 24.54 -8.17 -2.67
N THR A 376 25.13 -7.84 -3.83
CA THR A 376 24.93 -8.62 -5.07
C THR A 376 25.38 -10.06 -4.87
N LYS A 377 26.58 -10.28 -4.32
CA LYS A 377 27.10 -11.64 -4.04
C LYS A 377 26.21 -12.42 -3.08
N ASP A 378 25.77 -11.78 -2.00
CA ASP A 378 24.92 -12.40 -0.97
C ASP A 378 23.54 -12.75 -1.54
N ALA A 379 22.93 -11.86 -2.31
CA ALA A 379 21.65 -12.12 -2.99
C ALA A 379 21.77 -13.24 -4.04
N THR A 380 22.82 -13.21 -4.86
CA THR A 380 23.11 -14.28 -5.84
C THR A 380 23.30 -15.63 -5.16
N LYS A 381 24.06 -15.66 -4.06
CA LYS A 381 24.27 -16.87 -3.27
C LYS A 381 22.94 -17.38 -2.71
N ALA A 382 22.13 -16.51 -2.11
CA ALA A 382 20.83 -16.87 -1.56
C ALA A 382 19.89 -17.45 -2.63
N ALA A 383 19.80 -16.82 -3.81
CA ALA A 383 18.99 -17.32 -4.92
C ALA A 383 19.45 -18.71 -5.38
N LYS A 384 20.76 -18.92 -5.57
CA LYS A 384 21.34 -20.21 -5.98
C LYS A 384 21.12 -21.31 -4.96
N GLU A 385 21.26 -21.00 -3.67
CA GLU A 385 20.99 -21.95 -2.59
C GLU A 385 19.52 -22.41 -2.64
N LYS A 386 18.56 -21.50 -2.83
CA LYS A 386 17.14 -21.87 -2.95
C LYS A 386 16.82 -22.66 -4.21
N VAL A 387 17.38 -22.28 -5.36
CA VAL A 387 17.26 -23.07 -6.61
C VAL A 387 17.82 -24.47 -6.42
N THR A 388 18.95 -24.61 -5.72
CA THR A 388 19.56 -25.91 -5.41
C THR A 388 18.67 -26.76 -4.53
N VAL A 389 18.08 -26.19 -3.48
CA VAL A 389 17.12 -26.89 -2.61
C VAL A 389 15.93 -27.42 -3.42
N ILE A 390 15.36 -26.61 -4.31
CA ILE A 390 14.26 -27.04 -5.18
C ILE A 390 14.70 -28.21 -6.06
N LYS A 391 15.84 -28.09 -6.76
CA LYS A 391 16.38 -29.18 -7.59
C LYS A 391 16.59 -30.47 -6.80
N ASP A 392 17.15 -30.39 -5.60
CA ASP A 392 17.47 -31.56 -4.79
C ASP A 392 16.20 -32.23 -4.25
N ALA A 393 15.16 -31.47 -3.91
CA ALA A 393 13.85 -32.01 -3.58
C ALA A 393 13.23 -32.76 -4.79
N LEU A 394 13.28 -32.18 -5.99
CA LEU A 394 12.78 -32.82 -7.22
C LEU A 394 13.55 -34.09 -7.60
N LYS A 395 14.88 -34.08 -7.41
CA LYS A 395 15.73 -35.27 -7.62
C LYS A 395 15.42 -36.37 -6.62
N ALA A 396 15.17 -36.02 -5.35
CA ALA A 396 14.83 -37.00 -4.33
C ALA A 396 13.48 -37.68 -4.63
N VAL A 397 12.49 -36.93 -5.14
CA VAL A 397 11.23 -37.48 -5.63
C VAL A 397 11.46 -38.44 -6.79
N THR A 398 12.16 -38.04 -7.84
CA THR A 398 12.40 -38.91 -9.03
C THR A 398 13.33 -40.11 -8.77
N GLY A 399 14.14 -40.02 -7.71
CA GLY A 399 15.00 -41.09 -7.21
C GLY A 399 14.31 -42.09 -6.30
N SER A 400 13.13 -41.76 -5.74
CA SER A 400 12.39 -42.66 -4.85
C SER A 400 11.75 -43.82 -5.63
N TRP A 401 11.90 -45.02 -5.09
CA TRP A 401 11.27 -46.23 -5.62
C TRP A 401 9.74 -46.16 -5.50
N ALA A 402 9.20 -45.59 -4.42
CA ALA A 402 7.76 -45.40 -4.21
C ALA A 402 7.19 -44.36 -5.17
N ALA A 403 7.92 -43.27 -5.44
CA ALA A 403 7.50 -42.27 -6.41
C ALA A 403 7.38 -42.84 -7.84
N ARG A 404 8.23 -43.81 -8.23
CA ARG A 404 8.12 -44.52 -9.52
C ARG A 404 6.93 -45.50 -9.59
N LEU A 405 6.37 -45.89 -8.46
CA LEU A 405 5.20 -46.77 -8.38
C LEU A 405 3.88 -45.98 -8.51
N VAL A 406 3.88 -44.71 -8.08
CA VAL A 406 2.69 -43.85 -7.98
C VAL A 406 2.64 -42.78 -9.10
N LEU A 407 3.78 -42.33 -9.61
CA LEU A 407 3.85 -41.35 -10.71
C LEU A 407 3.88 -42.04 -12.08
N ASP A 408 3.06 -41.56 -13.01
CA ASP A 408 3.12 -42.03 -14.39
C ASP A 408 4.39 -41.53 -15.12
N SER A 409 4.66 -42.12 -16.28
CA SER A 409 5.84 -41.78 -17.09
C SER A 409 5.84 -40.34 -17.61
N ALA A 410 4.66 -39.73 -17.78
CA ALA A 410 4.53 -38.36 -18.26
C ALA A 410 4.92 -37.35 -17.17
N THR A 411 4.49 -37.61 -15.93
CA THR A 411 4.81 -36.82 -14.74
C THR A 411 6.29 -36.91 -14.42
N LEU A 412 6.87 -38.13 -14.44
CA LEU A 412 8.32 -38.30 -14.26
C LEU A 412 9.14 -37.53 -15.30
N LYS A 413 8.68 -37.53 -16.55
CA LYS A 413 9.31 -36.76 -17.62
C LYS A 413 9.18 -35.24 -17.40
N SER A 414 8.00 -34.77 -17.02
CA SER A 414 7.77 -33.35 -16.68
C SER A 414 8.71 -32.86 -15.56
N ILE A 415 8.86 -33.66 -14.50
CA ILE A 415 9.77 -33.32 -13.39
C ILE A 415 11.24 -33.30 -13.87
N GLN A 416 11.64 -34.23 -14.74
CA GLN A 416 12.99 -34.25 -15.32
C GLN A 416 13.24 -33.04 -16.24
N ASP A 417 12.26 -32.66 -17.06
CA ASP A 417 12.32 -31.48 -17.93
C ASP A 417 12.42 -30.19 -17.09
N ASN A 418 11.67 -30.09 -15.98
CA ASN A 418 11.77 -28.97 -15.04
C ASN A 418 13.12 -28.92 -14.31
N ILE A 419 13.71 -30.06 -13.93
CA ILE A 419 15.08 -30.11 -13.40
C ILE A 419 16.09 -29.58 -14.44
N ALA A 420 15.93 -29.94 -15.72
CA ALA A 420 16.80 -29.45 -16.79
C ALA A 420 16.67 -27.92 -16.98
N LYS A 421 15.44 -27.38 -16.98
CA LYS A 421 15.17 -25.93 -17.01
C LYS A 421 15.82 -25.21 -15.83
N LEU A 422 15.70 -25.75 -14.61
CA LEU A 422 16.34 -25.18 -13.41
C LEU A 422 17.87 -25.15 -13.51
N ASN A 423 18.49 -26.19 -14.09
CA ASN A 423 19.94 -26.20 -14.33
C ASN A 423 20.37 -25.13 -15.35
N ALA A 424 19.58 -24.91 -16.41
CA ALA A 424 19.84 -23.87 -17.39
C ALA A 424 19.65 -22.46 -16.79
N PHE A 425 18.60 -22.28 -15.98
CA PHE A 425 18.32 -21.04 -15.27
C PHE A 425 19.44 -20.67 -14.28
N GLU A 426 19.94 -21.64 -13.51
CA GLU A 426 21.03 -21.44 -12.55
C GLU A 426 22.28 -20.81 -13.16
N GLN A 427 22.58 -21.13 -14.43
CA GLN A 427 23.71 -20.55 -15.16
C GLN A 427 23.52 -19.05 -15.48
N LYS A 428 22.27 -18.57 -15.53
CA LYS A 428 21.93 -17.17 -15.83
C LYS A 428 21.84 -16.29 -14.58
N ILE A 429 21.69 -16.87 -13.39
CA ILE A 429 21.44 -16.14 -12.13
C ILE A 429 22.51 -15.08 -11.84
N ASP A 430 23.80 -15.41 -12.02
CA ASP A 430 24.89 -14.48 -11.73
C ASP A 430 24.76 -13.19 -12.55
N GLN A 431 24.57 -13.34 -13.87
CA GLN A 431 24.48 -12.22 -14.79
C GLN A 431 23.15 -11.46 -14.63
N GLY A 432 22.04 -12.18 -14.48
CA GLY A 432 20.71 -11.58 -14.34
C GLY A 432 20.58 -10.72 -13.09
N ILE A 433 21.05 -11.23 -11.93
CA ILE A 433 21.05 -10.46 -10.68
C ILE A 433 22.03 -9.28 -10.76
N ALA A 434 23.23 -9.47 -11.33
CA ALA A 434 24.19 -8.38 -11.48
C ALA A 434 23.63 -7.21 -12.31
N ASN A 435 23.00 -7.52 -13.45
CA ASN A 435 22.40 -6.52 -14.33
C ASN A 435 21.25 -5.78 -13.62
N ALA A 436 20.32 -6.52 -13.00
CA ALA A 436 19.20 -5.94 -12.28
C ALA A 436 19.67 -5.07 -11.10
N MET A 437 20.70 -5.50 -10.36
CA MET A 437 21.27 -4.74 -9.26
C MET A 437 21.94 -3.45 -9.74
N GLN A 438 22.58 -3.46 -10.91
CA GLN A 438 23.09 -2.24 -11.54
C GLN A 438 21.95 -1.26 -11.89
N THR A 439 20.83 -1.76 -12.44
CA THR A 439 19.64 -0.94 -12.71
C THR A 439 19.05 -0.33 -11.44
N ILE A 440 18.90 -1.14 -10.37
CA ILE A 440 18.40 -0.69 -9.07
C ILE A 440 19.32 0.37 -8.49
N LYS A 441 20.65 0.13 -8.49
CA LYS A 441 21.65 1.09 -8.02
C LYS A 441 21.55 2.43 -8.74
N GLY A 442 21.40 2.42 -10.06
CA GLY A 442 21.22 3.65 -10.84
C GLY A 442 20.00 4.46 -10.41
N LYS A 443 18.87 3.78 -10.14
CA LYS A 443 17.64 4.43 -9.66
C LYS A 443 17.75 4.93 -8.22
N VAL A 444 18.38 4.17 -7.34
CA VAL A 444 18.62 4.57 -5.94
C VAL A 444 19.53 5.78 -5.87
N ASN A 445 20.65 5.79 -6.61
CA ASN A 445 21.54 6.95 -6.66
C ASN A 445 20.83 8.20 -7.17
N LYS A 446 20.02 8.07 -8.24
CA LYS A 446 19.21 9.18 -8.76
C LYS A 446 18.18 9.71 -7.75
N ALA A 447 17.65 8.85 -6.88
CA ALA A 447 16.75 9.26 -5.81
C ALA A 447 17.50 9.98 -4.68
N LEU A 448 18.71 9.49 -4.31
CA LEU A 448 19.60 10.10 -3.33
C LEU A 448 20.08 11.51 -3.70
N ASP A 449 20.22 11.80 -4.99
CA ASP A 449 20.64 13.13 -5.48
C ASP A 449 19.51 14.18 -5.45
N LYS A 450 18.27 13.75 -5.17
CA LYS A 450 17.07 14.60 -5.19
C LYS A 450 16.42 14.79 -3.82
N SER A 451 17.11 14.43 -2.73
CA SER A 451 16.53 14.50 -1.38
C SER A 451 16.01 15.92 -1.09
N ALA A 452 14.74 16.01 -0.71
CA ALA A 452 14.16 17.24 -0.20
C ALA A 452 14.53 17.39 1.29
N GLU A 453 14.57 18.62 1.78
CA GLU A 453 14.75 18.86 3.22
C GLU A 453 13.53 18.36 4.00
N PRO A 454 13.74 17.80 5.21
CA PRO A 454 12.65 17.39 6.09
C PRO A 454 11.66 18.54 6.35
N LEU A 455 10.37 18.21 6.46
CA LEU A 455 9.36 19.22 6.72
C LEU A 455 9.58 19.89 8.10
N PRO A 456 9.50 21.23 8.17
CA PRO A 456 9.69 21.95 9.43
C PRO A 456 8.50 21.75 10.38
N HIS A 457 8.80 21.56 11.67
CA HIS A 457 7.82 21.52 12.75
C HIS A 457 7.66 22.91 13.37
N ARG A 458 6.43 23.35 13.66
CA ARG A 458 6.18 24.68 14.24
C ARG A 458 5.95 24.62 15.74
N GLY A 459 6.44 25.61 16.47
CA GLY A 459 6.28 25.77 17.91
C GLY A 459 6.21 27.23 18.35
N ASN A 460 5.93 27.44 19.63
CA ASN A 460 5.93 28.76 20.29
C ASN A 460 6.95 28.73 21.43
N THR A 461 7.73 29.80 21.59
CA THR A 461 8.65 29.95 22.72
C THR A 461 7.92 29.88 24.07
N GLY A 462 8.53 29.24 25.06
CA GLY A 462 7.93 29.00 26.38
C GLY A 462 7.07 27.73 26.47
N TYR A 463 6.91 26.98 25.38
CA TYR A 463 6.23 25.68 25.35
C TYR A 463 7.14 24.59 24.78
N PRO A 464 7.14 23.37 25.36
CA PRO A 464 7.91 22.25 24.83
C PRO A 464 7.43 21.83 23.44
N GLN A 465 8.36 21.68 22.50
CA GLN A 465 8.10 21.19 21.15
C GLN A 465 8.48 19.71 21.05
N LYS A 466 7.45 18.85 20.96
CA LYS A 466 7.61 17.40 20.82
C LYS A 466 7.32 16.99 19.38
N ALA A 467 8.28 16.36 18.73
CA ALA A 467 8.17 15.84 17.38
C ALA A 467 8.41 14.33 17.35
N LYS A 468 7.92 13.65 16.30
CA LYS A 468 8.17 12.23 16.05
C LYS A 468 8.66 12.00 14.63
N THR A 469 9.50 11.00 14.42
CA THR A 469 9.97 10.61 13.09
C THR A 469 8.80 10.19 12.18
N GLU A 470 8.90 10.51 10.91
CA GLU A 470 8.02 9.95 9.88
C GLU A 470 8.42 8.50 9.59
N GLU A 471 7.48 7.57 9.80
CA GLU A 471 7.64 6.14 9.57
C GLU A 471 6.57 5.64 8.58
N GLY A 472 6.96 4.79 7.63
CA GLY A 472 6.09 4.32 6.55
C GLY A 472 6.20 2.81 6.31
N TYR A 473 5.27 2.28 5.51
CA TYR A 473 5.31 0.89 5.05
C TYR A 473 5.73 0.85 3.59
N ALA A 474 6.60 -0.11 3.24
CA ALA A 474 6.90 -0.37 1.85
C ALA A 474 5.59 -0.74 1.13
N PRO A 475 5.38 -0.30 -0.13
CA PRO A 475 4.24 -0.74 -0.90
C PRO A 475 4.24 -2.26 -0.89
N GLY A 476 3.16 -2.84 -0.35
CA GLY A 476 2.94 -4.28 -0.47
C GLY A 476 3.06 -4.60 -1.95
N ALA A 477 3.87 -5.60 -2.29
CA ALA A 477 3.62 -6.23 -3.57
C ALA A 477 2.15 -6.67 -3.46
N ALA A 478 1.29 -6.18 -4.35
CA ALA A 478 0.12 -6.96 -4.67
C ALA A 478 0.69 -8.36 -4.91
N PRO A 479 0.27 -9.38 -4.15
CA PRO A 479 0.63 -10.75 -4.50
C PRO A 479 0.36 -10.87 -6.00
N VAL A 480 1.13 -11.61 -6.77
CA VAL A 480 0.58 -12.13 -8.03
C VAL A 480 -0.45 -13.18 -7.63
N GLY A 481 -1.55 -12.72 -7.03
CA GLY A 481 -2.69 -13.55 -6.76
C GLY A 481 -3.29 -13.87 -8.11
N PHE A 482 -3.85 -15.07 -8.25
CA PHE A 482 -4.96 -15.28 -9.15
C PHE A 482 -6.11 -14.41 -8.65
N HIS A 483 -6.02 -13.11 -8.91
CA HIS A 483 -6.86 -12.09 -8.29
C HIS A 483 -8.30 -12.22 -8.79
N ASN A 484 -9.22 -11.68 -8.00
CA ASN A 484 -10.53 -11.18 -8.42
C ASN A 484 -10.37 -10.03 -9.45
N GLN A 485 -9.86 -10.33 -10.65
CA GLN A 485 -9.88 -9.41 -11.79
C GLN A 485 -11.30 -9.27 -12.33
N GLN A 486 -11.55 -8.23 -13.14
CA GLN A 486 -12.83 -8.04 -13.80
C GLN A 486 -13.19 -9.23 -14.70
N TRP A 487 -14.49 -9.54 -14.75
CA TRP A 487 -15.09 -10.74 -15.36
C TRP A 487 -14.62 -11.00 -16.80
N ASP A 488 -14.31 -9.95 -17.56
CA ASP A 488 -13.91 -10.02 -18.97
C ASP A 488 -12.55 -10.71 -19.21
N LYS A 489 -11.80 -11.05 -18.16
CA LYS A 489 -10.44 -11.64 -18.24
C LYS A 489 -10.31 -13.04 -17.62
N ILE A 490 -11.42 -13.67 -17.23
CA ILE A 490 -11.42 -14.98 -16.56
C ILE A 490 -12.43 -15.91 -17.26
N ASP A 491 -11.95 -17.08 -17.73
CA ASP A 491 -12.82 -18.18 -18.15
C ASP A 491 -13.08 -19.09 -16.93
N VAL A 492 -14.35 -19.36 -16.65
CA VAL A 492 -14.83 -19.91 -15.38
C VAL A 492 -15.76 -21.09 -15.64
N ASN A 493 -15.45 -22.24 -15.06
CA ASN A 493 -16.32 -23.42 -15.09
C ASN A 493 -16.42 -24.09 -13.71
N ASP A 494 -17.57 -24.70 -13.43
CA ASP A 494 -17.93 -25.54 -12.28
C ASP A 494 -17.41 -25.12 -10.88
N PHE A 495 -18.25 -24.43 -10.09
CA PHE A 495 -18.12 -24.38 -8.62
C PHE A 495 -18.64 -25.70 -8.01
N LYS A 496 -17.85 -26.34 -7.14
CA LYS A 496 -18.19 -27.61 -6.50
C LYS A 496 -17.92 -27.56 -5.01
N THR A 497 -18.91 -27.90 -4.21
CA THR A 497 -18.76 -28.17 -2.79
C THR A 497 -18.21 -29.59 -2.59
N HIS A 498 -17.41 -29.81 -1.55
CA HIS A 498 -16.71 -31.09 -1.37
C HIS A 498 -17.49 -32.09 -0.52
N ARG A 499 -18.45 -31.64 0.28
CA ARG A 499 -19.28 -32.53 1.09
C ARG A 499 -20.28 -33.26 0.21
N GLN A 500 -20.12 -34.57 0.11
CA GLN A 500 -21.08 -35.46 -0.55
C GLN A 500 -22.29 -35.69 0.36
N ILE A 501 -23.50 -35.48 -0.18
CA ILE A 501 -24.78 -35.68 0.51
C ILE A 501 -25.57 -36.75 -0.22
N ASP A 502 -26.07 -37.75 0.51
CA ASP A 502 -27.09 -38.66 0.00
C ASP A 502 -28.46 -38.24 0.52
N MET A 503 -29.25 -37.61 -0.35
CA MET A 503 -30.59 -37.11 -0.01
C MET A 503 -31.56 -38.24 0.39
N ASN A 504 -31.26 -39.50 0.09
CA ASN A 504 -32.08 -40.64 0.52
C ASN A 504 -31.68 -41.19 1.90
N ASN A 505 -30.58 -40.71 2.48
CA ASN A 505 -30.03 -41.21 3.74
C ASN A 505 -29.39 -40.08 4.57
N LEU A 506 -30.19 -39.07 4.89
CA LEU A 506 -29.77 -37.91 5.67
C LEU A 506 -29.56 -38.28 7.16
N SER A 507 -28.57 -37.64 7.78
CA SER A 507 -28.39 -37.70 9.24
C SER A 507 -29.55 -37.00 9.96
N GLN A 508 -29.76 -37.31 11.25
CA GLN A 508 -30.79 -36.63 12.05
C GLN A 508 -30.58 -35.10 12.10
N SER A 509 -29.33 -34.62 12.13
CA SER A 509 -29.03 -33.20 12.07
C SER A 509 -29.38 -32.59 10.70
N ASP A 510 -29.13 -33.31 9.60
CA ASP A 510 -29.44 -32.81 8.26
C ASP A 510 -30.97 -32.82 7.99
N LEU A 511 -31.71 -33.78 8.55
CA LEU A 511 -33.18 -33.81 8.50
C LEU A 511 -33.80 -32.59 9.20
N ILE A 512 -33.27 -32.20 10.37
CA ILE A 512 -33.74 -30.99 11.07
C ILE A 512 -33.51 -29.73 10.22
N VAL A 513 -32.37 -29.67 9.51
CA VAL A 513 -32.08 -28.57 8.58
C VAL A 513 -33.05 -28.57 7.41
N MET A 514 -33.30 -29.74 6.79
CA MET A 514 -34.26 -29.89 5.71
C MET A 514 -35.67 -29.42 6.13
N ASP A 515 -36.18 -29.92 7.26
CA ASP A 515 -37.50 -29.53 7.79
C ASP A 515 -37.57 -28.02 8.05
N THR A 516 -36.50 -27.43 8.61
CA THR A 516 -36.44 -25.99 8.87
C THR A 516 -36.45 -25.18 7.57
N LEU A 517 -35.69 -25.60 6.56
CA LEU A 517 -35.65 -24.92 5.25
C LEU A 517 -37.00 -25.05 4.52
N ASP A 518 -37.67 -26.20 4.64
CA ASP A 518 -39.01 -26.40 4.09
C ASP A 518 -40.03 -25.44 4.72
N GLU A 519 -40.00 -25.26 6.05
CA GLU A 519 -40.82 -24.28 6.76
C GLU A 519 -40.53 -22.83 6.33
N GLN A 520 -39.28 -22.53 5.96
CA GLN A 520 -38.87 -21.23 5.40
C GLN A 520 -39.24 -21.06 3.90
N GLY A 521 -39.85 -22.07 3.26
CA GLY A 521 -40.15 -22.06 1.82
C GLY A 521 -38.91 -22.19 0.93
N ARG A 522 -37.87 -22.88 1.42
CA ARG A 522 -36.54 -23.01 0.79
C ARG A 522 -36.15 -24.45 0.43
N SER A 523 -37.14 -25.31 0.18
CA SER A 523 -36.92 -26.72 -0.18
C SER A 523 -35.92 -26.92 -1.33
N ASP A 524 -35.92 -26.00 -2.30
CA ASP A 524 -35.01 -26.04 -3.46
C ASP A 524 -33.53 -25.81 -3.11
N PHE A 525 -33.23 -25.26 -1.92
CA PHE A 525 -31.87 -24.97 -1.46
C PHE A 525 -31.29 -26.04 -0.52
N VAL A 526 -32.05 -27.10 -0.19
CA VAL A 526 -31.64 -28.08 0.83
C VAL A 526 -30.32 -28.76 0.47
N GLU A 527 -30.20 -29.32 -0.74
CA GLU A 527 -28.98 -30.01 -1.17
C GLU A 527 -27.78 -29.04 -1.25
N GLU A 528 -28.02 -27.82 -1.72
CA GLU A 528 -27.00 -26.77 -1.85
C GLU A 528 -26.45 -26.33 -0.47
N ILE A 529 -27.34 -26.09 0.49
CA ILE A 529 -26.97 -25.70 1.85
C ILE A 529 -26.27 -26.86 2.56
N LEU A 530 -26.81 -28.08 2.48
CA LEU A 530 -26.23 -29.25 3.13
C LEU A 530 -24.84 -29.58 2.58
N SER A 531 -24.63 -29.46 1.27
CA SER A 531 -23.33 -29.74 0.65
C SER A 531 -22.30 -28.62 0.85
N SER A 532 -22.74 -27.36 1.00
CA SER A 532 -21.84 -26.21 1.24
C SER A 532 -21.44 -26.01 2.70
N GLY A 533 -22.12 -26.66 3.65
CA GLY A 533 -21.92 -26.43 5.09
C GLY A 533 -21.66 -27.68 5.92
N LYS A 534 -21.24 -27.46 7.17
CA LYS A 534 -21.15 -28.47 8.24
C LYS A 534 -21.50 -27.83 9.59
N ASP A 535 -21.55 -28.67 10.64
CA ASP A 535 -21.82 -28.23 12.02
C ASP A 535 -23.13 -27.42 12.15
N PHE A 536 -24.18 -27.94 11.52
CA PHE A 536 -25.48 -27.27 11.46
C PHE A 536 -26.09 -27.05 12.85
N SER A 537 -26.67 -25.87 13.04
CA SER A 537 -27.44 -25.51 14.23
C SER A 537 -28.62 -24.63 13.85
N ILE A 538 -29.69 -24.69 14.64
CA ILE A 538 -30.84 -23.80 14.50
C ILE A 538 -30.73 -22.70 15.55
N THR A 539 -30.81 -21.45 15.11
CA THR A 539 -30.82 -20.28 16.00
C THR A 539 -32.03 -19.40 15.71
N GLN A 540 -32.45 -18.60 16.69
CA GLN A 540 -33.48 -17.57 16.49
C GLN A 540 -32.83 -16.25 16.09
N ILE A 541 -33.51 -15.46 15.25
CA ILE A 541 -33.15 -14.07 14.94
C ILE A 541 -34.33 -13.15 15.27
N GLN A 542 -34.05 -11.96 15.81
CA GLN A 542 -35.07 -11.03 16.26
C GLN A 542 -35.39 -9.99 15.17
N LYS A 543 -36.60 -9.42 15.25
CA LYS A 543 -36.97 -8.27 14.43
C LYS A 543 -36.02 -7.09 14.71
N GLY A 544 -35.52 -6.47 13.65
CA GLY A 544 -34.57 -5.35 13.70
C GLY A 544 -33.09 -5.78 13.71
N ASP A 545 -32.81 -7.08 13.79
CA ASP A 545 -31.44 -7.57 13.59
C ASP A 545 -31.01 -7.37 12.12
N GLU A 546 -29.71 -7.25 11.90
CA GLU A 546 -29.11 -7.06 10.59
C GLU A 546 -28.34 -8.32 10.16
N LEU A 547 -28.48 -8.66 8.88
CA LEU A 547 -27.72 -9.68 8.19
C LEU A 547 -26.81 -9.04 7.14
N TYR A 548 -25.68 -9.69 6.87
CA TYR A 548 -24.59 -9.12 6.10
C TYR A 548 -24.10 -10.05 5.00
N GLY A 549 -23.64 -9.50 3.88
CA GLY A 549 -23.15 -10.30 2.75
C GLY A 549 -22.15 -9.55 1.86
N PHE A 550 -21.19 -10.31 1.31
CA PHE A 550 -20.27 -9.83 0.29
C PHE A 550 -20.78 -10.14 -1.12
N THR A 551 -20.56 -9.23 -2.05
CA THR A 551 -20.91 -9.33 -3.48
C THR A 551 -19.92 -8.55 -4.36
N SER A 552 -20.22 -8.48 -5.66
CA SER A 552 -19.45 -7.79 -6.70
C SER A 552 -20.05 -6.43 -7.09
N SER A 553 -19.19 -5.49 -7.46
CA SER A 553 -19.61 -4.16 -7.90
C SER A 553 -20.47 -4.25 -9.14
N GLY A 554 -21.69 -3.71 -9.06
CA GLY A 554 -22.69 -3.78 -10.14
C GLY A 554 -23.64 -4.98 -10.04
N PHE A 555 -23.43 -5.89 -9.09
CA PHE A 555 -24.26 -7.07 -8.88
C PHE A 555 -24.78 -7.09 -7.42
N PRO A 556 -25.95 -6.49 -7.14
CA PRO A 556 -26.52 -6.52 -5.80
C PRO A 556 -26.85 -7.95 -5.39
N LYS A 557 -26.66 -8.28 -4.12
CA LYS A 557 -27.00 -9.58 -3.56
C LYS A 557 -28.51 -9.73 -3.54
N ALA A 558 -29.01 -10.85 -4.07
CA ALA A 558 -30.43 -11.16 -4.04
C ALA A 558 -30.90 -11.37 -2.60
N LYS A 559 -32.08 -10.83 -2.27
CA LYS A 559 -32.74 -11.01 -0.96
C LYS A 559 -32.96 -12.50 -0.65
N GLU A 560 -33.21 -13.29 -1.69
CA GLU A 560 -33.46 -14.73 -1.65
C GLU A 560 -32.20 -15.57 -1.39
N SER A 561 -31.01 -14.95 -1.35
CA SER A 561 -29.74 -15.66 -1.15
C SER A 561 -29.76 -16.51 0.13
N ALA A 562 -29.26 -17.74 0.05
CA ALA A 562 -29.09 -18.66 1.19
C ALA A 562 -27.95 -18.28 2.12
N TYR A 563 -27.08 -17.39 1.67
CA TYR A 563 -25.76 -17.19 2.24
C TYR A 563 -25.64 -15.79 2.81
N TRP A 564 -26.07 -15.61 4.06
CA TRP A 564 -25.88 -14.39 4.83
C TRP A 564 -24.98 -14.64 6.03
N MET A 565 -24.55 -13.57 6.70
CA MET A 565 -23.82 -13.62 7.95
C MET A 565 -24.59 -12.85 9.03
N ASP A 566 -24.66 -13.40 10.23
CA ASP A 566 -25.09 -12.62 11.40
C ASP A 566 -24.01 -11.59 11.79
N LYS A 567 -24.36 -10.63 12.64
CA LYS A 567 -23.44 -9.56 13.08
C LYS A 567 -22.13 -10.09 13.66
N LYS A 568 -22.17 -11.18 14.44
CA LYS A 568 -20.99 -11.77 15.06
C LYS A 568 -20.04 -12.34 14.00
N SER A 569 -20.60 -13.02 13.02
CA SER A 569 -19.86 -13.65 11.92
C SER A 569 -19.26 -12.58 11.01
N TYR A 570 -20.01 -11.51 10.73
CA TYR A 570 -19.47 -10.34 10.05
C TYR A 570 -18.28 -9.70 10.80
N MET A 571 -18.42 -9.47 12.12
CA MET A 571 -17.33 -8.87 12.91
C MET A 571 -16.07 -9.75 12.91
N ASP A 572 -16.22 -11.08 12.87
CA ASP A 572 -15.09 -12.00 12.73
C ASP A 572 -14.39 -11.84 11.36
N VAL A 573 -15.16 -11.72 10.27
CA VAL A 573 -14.63 -11.43 8.92
C VAL A 573 -13.93 -10.06 8.90
N GLU A 574 -14.54 -9.03 9.51
CA GLU A 574 -13.95 -7.69 9.62
C GLU A 574 -12.61 -7.71 10.33
N VAL A 575 -12.53 -8.33 11.51
CA VAL A 575 -11.29 -8.41 12.30
C VAL A 575 -10.18 -9.16 11.55
N ARG A 576 -10.53 -10.18 10.77
CA ARG A 576 -9.56 -10.98 10.02
C ARG A 576 -9.06 -10.27 8.77
N PHE A 577 -9.98 -9.69 8.01
CA PHE A 577 -9.75 -9.33 6.60
C PHE A 577 -9.87 -7.84 6.30
N TYR A 578 -10.19 -6.98 7.28
CA TYR A 578 -10.18 -5.52 7.08
C TYR A 578 -8.95 -4.87 7.73
N LYS A 579 -8.03 -4.33 6.92
CA LYS A 579 -6.81 -3.67 7.40
C LYS A 579 -6.52 -2.42 6.58
N ASN A 580 -6.13 -1.32 7.23
CA ASN A 580 -5.71 -0.07 6.59
C ASN A 580 -6.72 0.50 5.58
N GLY A 581 -8.01 0.42 5.89
CA GLY A 581 -9.07 0.93 5.01
C GLY A 581 -9.42 0.02 3.83
N GLN A 582 -8.79 -1.16 3.73
CA GLN A 582 -8.98 -2.10 2.61
C GLN A 582 -9.38 -3.49 3.10
N TRP A 583 -10.25 -4.13 2.32
CA TRP A 583 -10.64 -5.53 2.50
C TRP A 583 -9.66 -6.45 1.76
N ASP A 584 -9.18 -7.48 2.45
CA ASP A 584 -8.51 -8.63 1.86
C ASP A 584 -9.53 -9.53 1.16
N LYS A 585 -9.83 -9.17 -0.09
CA LYS A 585 -10.86 -9.84 -0.91
C LYS A 585 -10.56 -11.33 -1.14
N GLU A 586 -9.28 -11.69 -1.18
CA GLU A 586 -8.85 -13.07 -1.40
C GLU A 586 -9.05 -13.89 -0.13
N GLY A 587 -8.62 -13.37 1.01
CA GLY A 587 -8.88 -13.98 2.32
C GLY A 587 -10.38 -14.17 2.56
N ILE A 588 -11.22 -13.19 2.21
CA ILE A 588 -12.68 -13.29 2.30
C ILE A 588 -13.20 -14.41 1.39
N LYS A 589 -12.76 -14.47 0.13
CA LYS A 589 -13.20 -15.51 -0.80
C LYS A 589 -12.85 -16.91 -0.31
N ASN A 590 -11.63 -17.11 0.19
CA ASN A 590 -11.19 -18.42 0.69
C ASN A 590 -11.93 -18.79 1.99
N TYR A 591 -12.15 -17.83 2.88
CA TYR A 591 -12.82 -18.05 4.16
C TYR A 591 -14.33 -18.28 4.04
N LEU A 592 -14.98 -17.56 3.14
CA LEU A 592 -16.42 -17.66 2.88
C LEU A 592 -16.76 -18.59 1.70
N ALA A 593 -15.76 -19.28 1.13
CA ALA A 593 -15.89 -20.12 -0.06
C ALA A 593 -16.72 -19.47 -1.17
N LEU A 594 -16.42 -18.19 -1.47
CA LEU A 594 -17.26 -17.42 -2.40
C LEU A 594 -17.06 -17.90 -3.84
N PRO A 595 -18.15 -18.06 -4.61
CA PRO A 595 -18.06 -18.50 -5.99
C PRO A 595 -17.33 -17.49 -6.87
N CYS A 596 -16.81 -17.96 -8.00
CA CYS A 596 -16.11 -17.22 -9.06
C CYS A 596 -16.64 -15.82 -9.38
N TYR A 597 -17.95 -15.64 -9.45
CA TYR A 597 -18.60 -14.39 -9.82
C TYR A 597 -18.64 -13.36 -8.68
N ASN A 598 -18.26 -13.75 -7.46
CA ASN A 598 -18.26 -12.88 -6.28
C ASN A 598 -16.84 -12.40 -5.98
N THR A 599 -16.57 -11.12 -6.29
CA THR A 599 -15.25 -10.48 -6.14
C THR A 599 -14.99 -9.97 -4.72
N ALA A 600 -15.97 -10.08 -3.82
CA ALA A 600 -15.94 -9.54 -2.45
C ALA A 600 -15.55 -8.06 -2.37
N ASP A 601 -15.89 -7.26 -3.39
CA ASP A 601 -15.54 -5.84 -3.45
C ASP A 601 -16.67 -4.91 -2.98
N THR A 602 -17.86 -5.47 -2.79
CA THR A 602 -19.07 -4.79 -2.35
C THR A 602 -19.63 -5.53 -1.15
N PHE A 603 -20.12 -4.78 -0.18
CA PHE A 603 -20.69 -5.32 1.04
C PHE A 603 -22.07 -4.69 1.27
N GLU A 604 -23.02 -5.53 1.65
CA GLU A 604 -24.43 -5.17 1.74
C GLU A 604 -25.03 -5.73 3.03
N LYS A 605 -26.06 -5.05 3.54
CA LYS A 605 -26.84 -5.50 4.69
C LYS A 605 -28.31 -5.59 4.37
N ILE A 606 -29.04 -6.38 5.15
CA ILE A 606 -30.50 -6.49 5.09
C ILE A 606 -31.06 -6.58 6.51
N GLU A 607 -32.17 -5.89 6.76
CA GLU A 607 -32.86 -5.89 8.06
C GLU A 607 -33.85 -7.06 8.15
N VAL A 608 -33.98 -7.65 9.34
CA VAL A 608 -35.00 -8.64 9.65
C VAL A 608 -36.30 -7.96 10.07
N LEU A 609 -37.39 -8.19 9.33
CA LEU A 609 -38.70 -7.56 9.57
C LEU A 609 -39.56 -8.33 10.58
N GLU A 610 -39.36 -9.65 10.67
CA GLU A 610 -40.11 -10.55 11.54
C GLU A 610 -39.19 -11.60 12.17
N GLU A 611 -39.43 -11.95 13.44
CA GLU A 611 -38.70 -13.00 14.15
C GLU A 611 -38.90 -14.37 13.48
N HIS A 612 -37.80 -15.12 13.30
CA HIS A 612 -37.82 -16.45 12.71
C HIS A 612 -36.54 -17.25 13.04
N THR A 613 -36.55 -18.54 12.71
CA THR A 613 -35.39 -19.41 12.82
C THR A 613 -34.42 -19.19 11.66
N LEU A 614 -33.12 -19.32 11.93
CA LEU A 614 -32.05 -19.39 10.94
C LEU A 614 -31.42 -20.78 10.99
N VAL A 615 -31.09 -21.32 9.82
CA VAL A 615 -30.12 -22.41 9.72
C VAL A 615 -28.73 -21.81 9.73
N LYS A 616 -27.91 -22.21 10.70
CA LYS A 616 -26.53 -21.73 10.86
C LYS A 616 -25.55 -22.87 10.62
N SER A 617 -24.48 -22.60 9.87
CA SER A 617 -23.44 -23.59 9.58
C SER A 617 -22.06 -22.97 9.45
N THR A 618 -21.05 -23.82 9.65
CA THR A 618 -19.68 -23.56 9.21
C THR A 618 -19.59 -23.85 7.73
N ILE A 619 -19.07 -22.91 6.95
CA ILE A 619 -18.84 -23.04 5.51
C ILE A 619 -17.80 -24.14 5.27
N GLY A 620 -18.13 -25.10 4.41
CA GLY A 620 -17.28 -26.20 4.00
C GLY A 620 -16.29 -25.83 2.91
N GLU A 621 -15.41 -26.77 2.58
CA GLU A 621 -14.47 -26.65 1.47
C GLU A 621 -15.21 -26.68 0.12
N ALA A 622 -14.77 -25.83 -0.79
CA ALA A 622 -15.28 -25.79 -2.16
C ALA A 622 -14.14 -25.57 -3.15
N SER A 623 -14.35 -25.95 -4.41
CA SER A 623 -13.40 -25.72 -5.49
C SER A 623 -14.06 -25.14 -6.72
N GLU A 624 -13.32 -24.37 -7.49
CA GLU A 624 -13.72 -23.84 -8.79
C GLU A 624 -12.62 -24.07 -9.83
N LEU A 625 -12.95 -24.04 -11.13
CA LEU A 625 -11.95 -23.96 -12.19
C LEU A 625 -11.84 -22.51 -12.68
N ILE A 626 -10.62 -21.97 -12.66
CA ILE A 626 -10.30 -20.61 -13.09
C ILE A 626 -9.20 -20.63 -14.16
N GLY A 627 -9.41 -19.89 -15.25
CA GLY A 627 -8.38 -19.63 -16.25
C GLY A 627 -8.15 -18.14 -16.44
N TYR A 628 -6.90 -17.71 -16.45
CA TYR A 628 -6.51 -16.33 -16.67
C TYR A 628 -6.18 -16.10 -18.14
N THR A 629 -6.76 -15.06 -18.75
CA THR A 629 -6.45 -14.65 -20.12
C THR A 629 -6.00 -13.18 -20.18
N ARG A 630 -4.90 -12.91 -20.89
CA ARG A 630 -4.40 -11.56 -21.17
C ARG A 630 -3.79 -11.47 -22.56
N GLY A 631 -4.54 -10.90 -23.51
CA GLY A 631 -4.12 -10.94 -24.92
C GLY A 631 -4.13 -12.38 -25.42
N ASP A 632 -3.02 -12.84 -26.00
CA ASP A 632 -2.87 -14.22 -26.48
C ASP A 632 -2.43 -15.22 -25.37
N PHE A 633 -2.13 -14.72 -24.17
CA PHE A 633 -1.73 -15.55 -23.03
C PHE A 633 -2.95 -16.15 -22.31
N SER A 634 -2.89 -17.45 -22.01
CA SER A 634 -3.88 -18.18 -21.22
C SER A 634 -3.22 -19.17 -20.25
N THR A 635 -3.66 -19.24 -19.00
CA THR A 635 -3.19 -20.26 -18.04
C THR A 635 -3.88 -21.62 -18.23
N GLY A 636 -4.87 -21.73 -19.12
CA GLY A 636 -5.82 -22.83 -19.09
C GLY A 636 -6.64 -22.86 -17.79
N LEU A 637 -7.57 -23.81 -17.67
CA LEU A 637 -8.37 -23.98 -16.45
C LEU A 637 -7.54 -24.65 -15.35
N THR A 638 -7.40 -23.97 -14.23
CA THR A 638 -6.73 -24.45 -13.01
C THR A 638 -7.73 -24.57 -11.88
N SER A 639 -7.63 -25.61 -11.05
CA SER A 639 -8.51 -25.74 -9.88
C SER A 639 -8.03 -24.86 -8.73
N LYS A 640 -8.94 -24.05 -8.18
CA LYS A 640 -8.76 -23.30 -6.95
C LYS A 640 -9.62 -23.93 -5.87
N THR A 641 -9.00 -24.33 -4.77
CA THR A 641 -9.67 -24.80 -3.56
C THR A 641 -9.78 -23.65 -2.55
N MET A 642 -10.97 -23.47 -2.00
CA MET A 642 -11.28 -22.54 -0.92
C MET A 642 -11.55 -23.35 0.33
N SER A 643 -10.78 -23.10 1.39
CA SER A 643 -10.82 -23.87 2.63
C SER A 643 -12.13 -23.75 3.41
N GLY A 644 -12.87 -22.65 3.22
CA GLY A 644 -14.06 -22.35 4.01
C GLY A 644 -13.68 -22.05 5.46
N GLY A 645 -14.62 -22.27 6.38
CA GLY A 645 -14.45 -22.05 7.82
C GLY A 645 -15.15 -20.81 8.37
N GLY A 646 -15.65 -19.92 7.50
CA GLY A 646 -16.57 -18.87 7.88
C GLY A 646 -17.91 -19.41 8.36
N ILE A 647 -18.72 -18.54 8.96
CA ILE A 647 -20.05 -18.90 9.46
C ILE A 647 -21.09 -18.27 8.55
N GLN A 648 -22.01 -19.08 8.04
CA GLN A 648 -23.15 -18.65 7.25
C GLN A 648 -24.47 -18.91 7.97
N VAL A 649 -25.47 -18.09 7.66
CA VAL A 649 -26.85 -18.23 8.10
C VAL A 649 -27.80 -18.15 6.92
N SER A 650 -28.83 -19.00 6.93
CA SER A 650 -29.89 -19.05 5.93
C SER A 650 -31.22 -18.59 6.55
N PRO A 651 -31.66 -17.35 6.26
CA PRO A 651 -32.90 -16.78 6.74
C PRO A 651 -34.12 -17.13 5.87
N ASP A 652 -35.32 -16.89 6.41
CA ASP A 652 -36.56 -16.85 5.64
C ASP A 652 -36.61 -15.55 4.85
N ALA A 653 -36.45 -15.65 3.52
CA ALA A 653 -36.40 -14.48 2.65
C ALA A 653 -37.70 -13.65 2.71
N SER A 654 -38.86 -14.26 2.99
CA SER A 654 -40.13 -13.52 3.05
C SER A 654 -40.18 -12.52 4.20
N LYS A 655 -39.33 -12.72 5.23
CA LYS A 655 -39.26 -11.92 6.46
C LYS A 655 -38.14 -10.89 6.50
N LEU A 656 -37.49 -10.63 5.35
CA LEU A 656 -36.39 -9.67 5.25
C LEU A 656 -36.81 -8.35 4.57
N GLY A 657 -36.11 -7.27 4.87
CA GLY A 657 -36.31 -5.93 4.31
C GLY A 657 -35.73 -5.76 2.91
N GLU A 658 -35.32 -4.54 2.58
CA GLU A 658 -34.57 -4.25 1.36
C GLU A 658 -33.06 -4.41 1.58
N VAL A 659 -32.36 -4.84 0.54
CA VAL A 659 -30.89 -4.94 0.57
C VAL A 659 -30.31 -3.54 0.43
N ILE A 660 -29.52 -3.12 1.42
CA ILE A 660 -28.89 -1.81 1.48
C ILE A 660 -27.39 -1.98 1.25
N ARG A 661 -26.89 -1.31 0.21
CA ARG A 661 -25.45 -1.22 -0.03
C ARG A 661 -24.81 -0.31 1.00
N LEU A 662 -23.76 -0.78 1.64
CA LEU A 662 -22.99 0.02 2.59
C LEU A 662 -21.88 0.79 1.87
N PRO A 663 -21.51 2.00 2.36
CA PRO A 663 -20.39 2.75 1.81
C PRO A 663 -19.09 1.93 1.89
N LYS A 664 -18.14 2.21 0.99
CA LYS A 664 -16.82 1.57 0.97
C LYS A 664 -16.02 1.95 2.23
N GLY A 665 -16.26 1.25 3.33
CA GLY A 665 -15.69 1.53 4.65
C GLY A 665 -16.18 0.56 5.72
N LYS A 666 -15.82 0.85 6.98
CA LYS A 666 -16.32 0.17 8.18
C LYS A 666 -17.81 0.49 8.42
N LEU A 667 -18.54 -0.41 9.08
CA LEU A 667 -19.81 -0.07 9.74
C LEU A 667 -19.60 0.91 10.89
#